data_AF-A0A7Y5K6M1-F1
#
_entry.id   AF-A0A7Y5K6M1-F1
#
_cell.length_a   1.000
_cell.length_b   1.000
_cell.length_c   1.000
_cell.angle_alpha   90.00
_cell.angle_beta   90.00
_cell.angle_gamma   90.00
#
_symmetry.space_group_name_H-M   'P 1'
#
loop_
_entity.id
_entity.type
_entity.pdbx_description
1 polymer ?
#
loop_
_entity_poly.entity_id
_entity_poly.type
_entity_poly.pdbx_seq_one_letter_code
_entity_poly.pdbx_strand_id
1 'polypeptide(L)'
;FVQWFTNEVRARHGRIKALLTDTQAVPAPGTIQQLQTELNNLRAEAHGIIALNAYNQLANLNCLSQALSGFNHALLQRKQTLQLDIADPLAFPEYADFTNEVRCNVLHARRLAPQPEDDFNPIRVGALNLIALRLVDTFGQVRNLQWERALAAETLHPRGAGFPLALPPRLVQPARLNLRWLSADFAEVEMNAHPASNPICGWLLPNNLDNSVMVYDQNGTALGALTVDPDQPWQPAPGQSQRSFIADVKNPHLQKMLREIIARQRQSLARKQSPTYLENFLSALDSALENIAPENFAQHQAQALLMGRPIALVRVALRWELQGLPANHQGWTAFHQDLRRFKRETRAFEKVKLPLRLGEFRQLNDGLVGYWIEAEANAAATILPTNERAEKTLGAELDSVITEIEAILQHANKGRLQRESFLQAAAPLAARSKVRAENIWHRLQTCGWIESDEAYRYNRFFAPQAGGNVEDAGSNGDHILTHELNEKDARGGFNLELTLEDAPLTLSLLLDPRGSLHATSGMLPTKVIHLPPDQFREAMQNLEISFFTAPILSDREQVNISLPEEPGYVWSWLEWDDEGWREVSTAGRISRRDFLQTLLAATPNARSTRVDIWQSLLDSGWIKLEAESEYATVVPKDQRTKPALDAALADLTPVIEALLARTQLGHFNTQATFSGEQELREGWLKLKKAPASH
;
A
#
# COMPACT_ATOMS: atom_id res chain seq x y z
N PHE A 1 -24.98 26.04 -29.00
CA PHE A 1 -23.68 26.14 -28.30
C PHE A 1 -22.73 25.03 -28.75
N VAL A 2 -22.94 23.76 -28.40
CA VAL A 2 -22.13 22.62 -28.90
C VAL A 2 -22.07 22.58 -30.43
N GLN A 3 -23.19 22.78 -31.12
CA GLN A 3 -23.27 22.75 -32.59
C GLN A 3 -22.47 23.87 -33.29
N TRP A 4 -22.38 25.05 -32.68
CA TRP A 4 -21.54 26.15 -33.18
C TRP A 4 -20.05 25.85 -32.95
N PHE A 5 -19.71 25.32 -31.77
CA PHE A 5 -18.35 24.85 -31.45
C PHE A 5 -17.89 23.73 -32.40
N THR A 6 -18.75 22.75 -32.70
CA THR A 6 -18.41 21.66 -33.65
C THR A 6 -18.14 22.21 -35.05
N ASN A 7 -18.85 23.25 -35.48
CA ASN A 7 -18.68 23.87 -36.79
C ASN A 7 -17.41 24.74 -36.87
N GLU A 8 -17.12 25.53 -35.83
CA GLU A 8 -15.94 26.39 -35.77
C GLU A 8 -14.65 25.57 -35.62
N VAL A 9 -14.69 24.51 -34.80
CA VAL A 9 -13.58 23.56 -34.65
C VAL A 9 -13.39 22.74 -35.93
N ARG A 10 -14.45 22.34 -36.65
CA ARG A 10 -14.34 21.71 -37.99
C ARG A 10 -13.70 22.64 -39.02
N ALA A 11 -14.10 23.91 -39.06
CA ALA A 11 -13.56 24.89 -40.00
C ALA A 11 -12.06 25.12 -39.75
N ARG A 12 -11.63 25.15 -38.48
CA ARG A 12 -10.21 25.31 -38.10
C ARG A 12 -9.40 24.00 -38.22
N HIS A 13 -9.98 22.84 -37.89
CA HIS A 13 -9.38 21.52 -38.18
C HIS A 13 -9.19 21.31 -39.68
N GLY A 14 -10.12 21.78 -40.51
CA GLY A 14 -9.98 21.74 -41.98
C GLY A 14 -8.76 22.50 -42.48
N ARG A 15 -8.44 23.67 -41.88
CA ARG A 15 -7.23 24.43 -42.19
C ARG A 15 -5.95 23.75 -41.71
N ILE A 16 -5.96 23.14 -40.52
CA ILE A 16 -4.80 22.38 -39.98
C ILE A 16 -4.55 21.11 -40.80
N LYS A 17 -5.61 20.42 -41.22
CA LYS A 17 -5.53 19.24 -42.08
C LYS A 17 -5.01 19.59 -43.48
N ALA A 18 -5.38 20.76 -44.02
CA ALA A 18 -4.84 21.29 -45.27
C ALA A 18 -3.34 21.63 -45.17
N LEU A 19 -2.89 22.20 -44.05
CA LEU A 19 -1.47 22.46 -43.76
C LEU A 19 -0.64 21.18 -43.60
N LEU A 20 -1.24 20.09 -43.09
CA LEU A 20 -0.58 18.78 -42.95
C LEU A 20 -0.55 17.96 -44.24
N THR A 21 -1.48 18.19 -45.18
CA THR A 21 -1.52 17.48 -46.47
C THR A 21 -0.53 18.03 -47.51
N ASP A 22 -0.04 19.26 -47.34
CA ASP A 22 0.88 19.90 -48.31
C ASP A 22 2.37 19.58 -48.04
N THR A 23 2.69 18.82 -46.99
CA THR A 23 4.07 18.40 -46.68
C THR A 23 4.18 16.88 -46.69
N GLN A 24 4.59 16.30 -47.82
CA GLN A 24 5.04 14.89 -47.91
C GLN A 24 6.42 14.64 -47.26
N ALA A 25 6.75 15.36 -46.18
CA ALA A 25 7.96 15.16 -45.41
C ALA A 25 7.59 14.95 -43.93
N VAL A 26 8.07 13.86 -43.33
CA VAL A 26 7.93 13.58 -41.90
C VAL A 26 8.57 14.76 -41.13
N PRO A 27 7.80 15.56 -40.37
CA PRO A 27 8.36 16.71 -39.67
C PRO A 27 9.24 16.23 -38.52
N ALA A 28 10.37 16.91 -38.30
CA ALA A 28 11.28 16.62 -37.20
C ALA A 28 10.58 16.74 -35.84
N PRO A 29 11.00 16.00 -34.79
CA PRO A 29 10.32 15.95 -33.49
C PRO A 29 10.04 17.32 -32.86
N GLY A 30 10.91 18.31 -33.07
CA GLY A 30 10.75 19.67 -32.55
C GLY A 30 9.57 20.46 -33.15
N THR A 31 9.19 20.19 -34.40
CA THR A 31 8.08 20.88 -35.08
C THR A 31 6.73 20.42 -34.54
N ILE A 32 6.61 19.14 -34.17
CA ILE A 32 5.38 18.58 -33.56
C ILE A 32 5.15 19.19 -32.17
N GLN A 33 6.21 19.38 -31.39
CA GLN A 33 6.14 19.97 -30.04
C GLN A 33 5.73 21.45 -30.08
N GLN A 34 6.23 22.22 -31.06
CA GLN A 34 5.80 23.61 -31.30
C GLN A 34 4.32 23.70 -31.71
N LEU A 35 3.86 22.85 -32.63
CA LEU A 35 2.45 22.83 -33.04
C LEU A 35 1.51 22.40 -31.90
N GLN A 36 1.95 21.49 -31.02
CA GLN A 36 1.20 21.13 -29.80
C GLN A 36 1.11 22.30 -28.81
N THR A 37 2.19 23.08 -28.69
CA THR A 37 2.23 24.25 -27.80
C THR A 37 1.35 25.37 -28.33
N GLU A 38 1.36 25.65 -29.64
CA GLU A 38 0.41 26.58 -30.27
C GLU A 38 -1.03 26.10 -30.14
N LEU A 39 -1.31 24.80 -30.32
CA LEU A 39 -2.64 24.24 -30.13
C LEU A 39 -3.13 24.39 -28.68
N ASN A 40 -2.23 24.19 -27.71
CA ASN A 40 -2.54 24.36 -26.29
C ASN A 40 -2.76 25.84 -25.92
N ASN A 41 -1.99 26.76 -26.50
CA ASN A 41 -2.19 28.20 -26.30
C ASN A 41 -3.51 28.68 -26.93
N LEU A 42 -3.85 28.22 -28.14
CA LEU A 42 -5.14 28.49 -28.78
C LEU A 42 -6.31 27.90 -27.98
N ARG A 43 -6.13 26.73 -27.37
CA ARG A 43 -7.11 26.16 -26.43
C ARG A 43 -7.22 27.03 -25.18
N ALA A 44 -6.12 27.47 -24.59
CA ALA A 44 -6.14 28.33 -23.40
C ALA A 44 -6.84 29.68 -23.67
N GLU A 45 -6.57 30.33 -24.80
CA GLU A 45 -7.27 31.54 -25.22
C GLU A 45 -8.76 31.29 -25.47
N ALA A 46 -9.11 30.18 -26.13
CA ALA A 46 -10.50 29.80 -26.32
C ALA A 46 -11.22 29.55 -24.99
N HIS A 47 -10.56 28.92 -24.01
CA HIS A 47 -11.11 28.70 -22.66
C HIS A 47 -11.33 30.04 -21.92
N GLY A 48 -10.42 31.00 -22.07
CA GLY A 48 -10.57 32.36 -21.53
C GLY A 48 -11.77 33.11 -22.11
N ILE A 49 -11.95 33.05 -23.43
CA ILE A 49 -13.10 33.65 -24.13
C ILE A 49 -14.41 32.95 -23.74
N ILE A 50 -14.40 31.62 -23.61
CA ILE A 50 -15.55 30.84 -23.14
C ILE A 50 -15.92 31.24 -21.71
N ALA A 51 -14.94 31.37 -20.81
CA ALA A 51 -15.17 31.79 -19.43
C ALA A 51 -15.74 33.22 -19.35
N LEU A 52 -15.23 34.14 -20.15
CA LEU A 52 -15.72 35.53 -20.20
C LEU A 52 -17.16 35.61 -20.73
N ASN A 53 -17.48 34.85 -21.77
CA ASN A 53 -18.85 34.79 -22.32
C ASN A 53 -19.81 34.07 -21.37
N ALA A 54 -19.38 32.99 -20.72
CA ALA A 54 -20.17 32.33 -19.68
C ALA A 54 -20.42 33.27 -18.50
N TYR A 55 -19.41 34.03 -18.08
CA TYR A 55 -19.54 35.05 -17.04
C TYR A 55 -20.56 36.13 -17.42
N ASN A 56 -20.49 36.68 -18.64
CA ASN A 56 -21.45 37.68 -19.11
C ASN A 56 -22.88 37.14 -19.22
N GLN A 57 -23.07 35.86 -19.54
CA GLN A 57 -24.38 35.22 -19.55
C GLN A 57 -24.89 34.90 -18.13
N LEU A 58 -24.00 34.43 -17.25
CA LEU A 58 -24.32 34.16 -15.84
C LEU A 58 -24.66 35.44 -15.07
N ALA A 59 -23.96 36.55 -15.35
CA ALA A 59 -24.24 37.85 -14.75
C ALA A 59 -25.65 38.38 -15.06
N ASN A 60 -26.23 37.96 -16.19
CA ASN A 60 -27.57 38.35 -16.63
C ASN A 60 -28.63 37.25 -16.38
N LEU A 61 -28.24 36.11 -15.79
CA LEU A 61 -29.14 35.00 -15.51
C LEU A 61 -29.85 35.23 -14.17
N ASN A 62 -31.14 35.56 -14.23
CA ASN A 62 -32.01 35.53 -13.07
C ASN A 62 -32.38 34.08 -12.72
N CYS A 63 -31.52 33.40 -11.96
CA CYS A 63 -31.75 32.02 -11.53
C CYS A 63 -32.07 31.94 -10.03
N LEU A 64 -33.04 31.09 -9.69
CA LEU A 64 -33.27 30.67 -8.31
C LEU A 64 -32.75 29.25 -8.16
N SER A 65 -31.87 29.04 -7.19
CA SER A 65 -31.34 27.71 -6.84
C SER A 65 -31.92 27.29 -5.49
N GLN A 66 -32.46 26.08 -5.43
CA GLN A 66 -33.05 25.51 -4.21
C GLN A 66 -32.65 24.04 -4.09
N ALA A 67 -32.26 23.62 -2.89
CA ALA A 67 -32.02 22.22 -2.60
C ALA A 67 -33.37 21.46 -2.48
N LEU A 68 -33.40 20.20 -2.94
CA LEU A 68 -34.55 19.29 -2.77
C LEU A 68 -34.64 18.77 -1.33
N SER A 69 -34.79 19.67 -0.36
CA SER A 69 -35.00 19.35 1.05
C SER A 69 -36.30 18.55 1.21
N GLY A 70 -36.26 17.46 1.98
CA GLY A 70 -37.42 16.59 2.21
C GLY A 70 -37.56 15.43 1.23
N PHE A 71 -36.94 15.47 0.05
CA PHE A 71 -37.02 14.36 -0.92
C PHE A 71 -36.46 13.05 -0.37
N ASN A 72 -35.27 13.09 0.22
CA ASN A 72 -34.68 11.90 0.87
C ASN A 72 -35.52 11.45 2.09
N HIS A 73 -36.15 12.38 2.80
CA HIS A 73 -37.02 12.02 3.92
C HIS A 73 -38.28 11.29 3.43
N ALA A 74 -38.89 11.75 2.33
CA ALA A 74 -40.07 11.12 1.74
C ALA A 74 -39.80 9.67 1.31
N LEU A 75 -38.63 9.41 0.72
CA LEU A 75 -38.18 8.04 0.40
C LEU A 75 -38.05 7.14 1.65
N LEU A 76 -37.89 7.70 2.85
CA LEU A 76 -37.87 6.98 4.12
C LEU A 76 -39.22 7.05 4.87
N GLN A 77 -40.33 7.34 4.18
CA GLN A 77 -41.67 7.51 4.77
C GLN A 77 -41.68 8.63 5.84
N ARG A 78 -41.01 9.75 5.58
CA ARG A 78 -40.97 10.91 6.49
C ARG A 78 -41.25 12.20 5.74
N LYS A 79 -42.08 13.07 6.32
CA LYS A 79 -42.33 14.42 5.84
C LYS A 79 -41.70 15.44 6.76
N GLN A 80 -41.04 16.43 6.16
CA GLN A 80 -40.54 17.58 6.89
C GLN A 80 -41.71 18.48 7.29
N THR A 81 -41.95 18.62 8.59
CA THR A 81 -43.04 19.43 9.15
C THR A 81 -42.65 19.93 10.53
N LEU A 82 -43.21 21.05 10.95
CA LEU A 82 -43.12 21.49 12.33
C LEU A 82 -43.96 20.56 13.19
N GLN A 83 -43.39 20.11 14.31
CA GLN A 83 -44.10 19.40 15.37
C GLN A 83 -44.10 20.25 16.63
N LEU A 84 -45.12 20.03 17.46
CA LEU A 84 -45.19 20.63 18.79
C LEU A 84 -44.08 20.08 19.68
N ASP A 85 -43.66 20.89 20.65
CA ASP A 85 -42.73 20.45 21.66
C ASP A 85 -43.37 19.34 22.50
N ILE A 86 -42.57 18.31 22.81
CA ILE A 86 -42.98 17.23 23.70
C ILE A 86 -43.02 17.80 25.11
N ALA A 87 -44.14 18.41 25.46
CA ALA A 87 -44.42 18.96 26.77
C ALA A 87 -45.90 18.70 27.08
N ASP A 88 -46.14 18.07 28.22
CA ASP A 88 -47.49 17.91 28.74
C ASP A 88 -47.61 18.74 30.03
N PRO A 89 -48.10 19.98 29.94
CA PRO A 89 -48.25 20.86 31.10
C PRO A 89 -49.35 20.39 32.07
N LEU A 90 -50.15 19.38 31.68
CA LEU A 90 -51.23 18.80 32.48
C LEU A 90 -50.93 17.35 32.89
N ALA A 91 -49.69 16.88 32.69
CA ALA A 91 -49.30 15.51 32.99
C ALA A 91 -49.51 15.18 34.48
N PHE A 92 -50.06 14.00 34.74
CA PHE A 92 -50.04 13.42 36.08
C PHE A 92 -48.59 13.18 36.52
N PRO A 93 -48.26 13.29 37.83
CA PRO A 93 -46.91 13.13 38.34
C PRO A 93 -46.21 11.84 37.89
N GLU A 94 -46.96 10.75 37.72
CA GLU A 94 -46.48 9.43 37.27
C GLU A 94 -45.92 9.42 35.83
N TYR A 95 -46.43 10.31 34.96
CA TYR A 95 -46.01 10.41 33.55
C TYR A 95 -45.10 11.60 33.28
N ALA A 96 -44.95 12.51 34.25
CA ALA A 96 -44.13 13.71 34.09
C ALA A 96 -42.65 13.35 33.88
N ASP A 97 -42.14 12.37 34.61
CA ASP A 97 -40.76 11.89 34.50
C ASP A 97 -40.49 11.26 33.13
N PHE A 98 -41.40 10.38 32.66
CA PHE A 98 -41.30 9.77 31.33
C PHE A 98 -41.38 10.81 30.21
N THR A 99 -42.32 11.75 30.29
CA THR A 99 -42.43 12.84 29.29
C THR A 99 -41.17 13.70 29.26
N ASN A 100 -40.57 13.98 30.42
CA ASN A 100 -39.31 14.71 30.51
C ASN A 100 -38.15 13.90 29.92
N GLU A 101 -38.07 12.60 30.19
CA GLU A 101 -37.06 11.71 29.61
C GLU A 101 -37.18 11.66 28.08
N VAL A 102 -38.39 11.50 27.55
CA VAL A 102 -38.65 11.50 26.09
C VAL A 102 -38.29 12.85 25.49
N ARG A 103 -38.69 13.96 26.11
CA ARG A 103 -38.33 15.32 25.68
C ARG A 103 -36.81 15.52 25.61
N CYS A 104 -36.09 15.06 26.63
CA CYS A 104 -34.62 15.13 26.68
C CYS A 104 -33.95 14.25 25.62
N ASN A 105 -34.54 13.10 25.25
CA ASN A 105 -33.98 12.21 24.24
C ASN A 105 -34.28 12.64 22.79
N VAL A 106 -35.45 13.23 22.51
CA VAL A 106 -35.86 13.63 21.15
C VAL A 106 -35.13 14.90 20.66
N LEU A 107 -34.64 15.75 21.58
CA LEU A 107 -33.85 16.96 21.30
C LEU A 107 -34.35 17.75 20.07
N HIS A 108 -33.56 17.83 19.00
CA HIS A 108 -33.82 18.64 17.81
C HIS A 108 -34.51 17.86 16.67
N ALA A 109 -34.89 16.59 16.88
CA ALA A 109 -35.49 15.73 15.85
C ALA A 109 -36.98 16.01 15.56
N ARG A 110 -37.52 17.15 16.04
CA ARG A 110 -38.94 17.56 15.96
C ARG A 110 -39.39 18.12 14.59
N ARG A 111 -38.60 17.88 13.53
CA ARG A 111 -38.86 18.43 12.19
C ARG A 111 -39.35 17.39 11.19
N LEU A 112 -39.59 16.16 11.63
CA LEU A 112 -39.92 15.02 10.77
C LEU A 112 -41.11 14.25 11.34
N ALA A 113 -42.20 14.16 10.57
CA ALA A 113 -43.34 13.30 10.86
C ALA A 113 -43.31 12.05 9.98
N PRO A 114 -43.78 10.89 10.47
CA PRO A 114 -43.94 9.71 9.62
C PRO A 114 -45.02 9.94 8.54
N GLN A 115 -44.86 9.29 7.39
CA GLN A 115 -45.86 9.15 6.32
C GLN A 115 -46.04 7.66 6.03
N PRO A 116 -46.88 6.96 6.81
CA PRO A 116 -47.01 5.50 6.74
C PRO A 116 -47.56 4.96 5.40
N GLU A 117 -48.21 5.83 4.62
CA GLU A 117 -48.82 5.51 3.32
C GLU A 117 -47.84 5.58 2.14
N ASP A 118 -46.70 6.25 2.31
CA ASP A 118 -45.67 6.36 1.27
C ASP A 118 -44.87 5.06 1.12
N ASP A 119 -44.18 4.87 0.00
CA ASP A 119 -43.29 3.74 -0.20
C ASP A 119 -41.93 3.91 0.50
N PHE A 120 -41.49 2.88 1.22
CA PHE A 120 -40.17 2.83 1.84
C PHE A 120 -39.08 2.41 0.85
N ASN A 121 -38.24 3.35 0.46
CA ASN A 121 -37.17 3.24 -0.53
C ASN A 121 -35.81 3.71 0.05
N PRO A 122 -35.10 2.87 0.83
CA PRO A 122 -33.84 3.25 1.47
C PRO A 122 -32.65 3.39 0.49
N ILE A 123 -32.75 2.79 -0.70
CA ILE A 123 -31.83 2.96 -1.82
C ILE A 123 -32.58 3.68 -2.93
N ARG A 124 -32.08 4.86 -3.30
CA ARG A 124 -32.64 5.67 -4.39
C ARG A 124 -32.06 5.23 -5.71
N VAL A 125 -32.91 4.80 -6.64
CA VAL A 125 -32.55 4.50 -8.04
C VAL A 125 -33.78 4.74 -8.93
N GLY A 126 -33.58 4.98 -10.22
CA GLY A 126 -34.67 5.01 -11.20
C GLY A 126 -34.83 6.36 -11.90
N ALA A 127 -36.06 6.73 -12.24
CA ALA A 127 -36.36 7.96 -12.95
C ALA A 127 -37.12 8.96 -12.06
N LEU A 128 -36.87 10.25 -12.27
CA LEU A 128 -37.61 11.33 -11.62
C LEU A 128 -38.43 12.08 -12.67
N ASN A 129 -39.71 12.29 -12.38
CA ASN A 129 -40.58 13.15 -13.19
C ASN A 129 -41.13 14.29 -12.32
N LEU A 130 -41.09 15.51 -12.84
CA LEU A 130 -41.64 16.68 -12.16
C LEU A 130 -43.09 16.84 -12.59
N ILE A 131 -44.03 16.76 -11.64
CA ILE A 131 -45.48 16.82 -11.91
C ILE A 131 -46.02 18.23 -11.67
N ALA A 132 -45.57 18.90 -10.61
CA ALA A 132 -46.00 20.24 -10.24
C ALA A 132 -44.85 21.00 -9.55
N LEU A 133 -44.79 22.31 -9.78
CA LEU A 133 -43.89 23.23 -9.09
C LEU A 133 -44.74 24.35 -8.50
N ARG A 134 -44.56 24.58 -7.19
CA ARG A 134 -45.33 25.58 -6.45
C ARG A 134 -44.39 26.49 -5.69
N LEU A 135 -44.53 27.80 -5.87
CA LEU A 135 -43.87 28.80 -5.07
C LEU A 135 -44.78 29.14 -3.89
N VAL A 136 -44.29 29.00 -2.67
CA VAL A 136 -45.02 29.36 -1.45
C VAL A 136 -44.32 30.54 -0.81
N ASP A 137 -45.05 31.64 -0.57
CA ASP A 137 -44.50 32.81 0.09
C ASP A 137 -44.46 32.65 1.63
N THR A 138 -43.92 33.66 2.33
CA THR A 138 -43.82 33.67 3.79
C THR A 138 -45.18 33.71 4.50
N PHE A 139 -46.26 34.07 3.79
CA PHE A 139 -47.62 34.12 4.29
C PHE A 139 -48.43 32.86 3.93
N GLY A 140 -47.81 31.87 3.28
CA GLY A 140 -48.45 30.61 2.87
C GLY A 140 -49.25 30.70 1.58
N GLN A 141 -49.16 31.80 0.82
CA GLN A 141 -49.80 31.92 -0.48
C GLN A 141 -49.06 31.07 -1.50
N VAL A 142 -49.80 30.34 -2.33
CA VAL A 142 -49.24 29.36 -3.27
C VAL A 142 -49.45 29.83 -4.71
N ARG A 143 -48.36 29.93 -5.47
CA ARG A 143 -48.37 30.17 -6.91
C ARG A 143 -47.90 28.91 -7.65
N ASN A 144 -48.78 28.32 -8.45
CA ASN A 144 -48.42 27.21 -9.33
C ASN A 144 -47.61 27.75 -10.53
N LEU A 145 -46.47 27.13 -10.81
CA LEU A 145 -45.60 27.48 -11.92
C LEU A 145 -45.79 26.48 -13.06
N GLN A 146 -45.87 26.99 -14.29
CA GLN A 146 -45.83 26.18 -15.51
C GLN A 146 -44.42 26.32 -16.13
N TRP A 147 -43.92 25.23 -16.71
CA TRP A 147 -42.63 25.21 -17.40
C TRP A 147 -42.74 24.47 -18.73
N GLU A 148 -41.97 24.90 -19.72
CA GLU A 148 -41.97 24.31 -21.05
C GLU A 148 -40.94 23.19 -21.18
N ARG A 149 -39.81 23.29 -20.46
CA ARG A 149 -38.69 22.37 -20.59
C ARG A 149 -37.99 22.11 -19.26
N ALA A 150 -37.82 20.83 -18.94
CA ALA A 150 -36.91 20.39 -17.88
C ALA A 150 -35.53 20.11 -18.49
N LEU A 151 -34.49 20.65 -17.88
CA LEU A 151 -33.10 20.39 -18.25
C LEU A 151 -32.44 19.61 -17.12
N ALA A 152 -31.82 18.48 -17.44
CA ALA A 152 -31.03 17.70 -16.49
C ALA A 152 -29.54 18.05 -16.61
N ALA A 153 -28.77 17.81 -15.55
CA ALA A 153 -27.31 17.80 -15.66
C ALA A 153 -26.86 16.60 -16.48
N GLU A 154 -25.69 16.65 -17.13
CA GLU A 154 -25.15 15.53 -17.94
C GLU A 154 -25.12 14.20 -17.16
N THR A 155 -24.79 14.25 -15.87
CA THR A 155 -24.77 13.09 -14.97
C THR A 155 -26.14 12.52 -14.63
N LEU A 156 -27.22 13.28 -14.85
CA LEU A 156 -28.61 12.88 -14.62
C LEU A 156 -29.36 12.65 -15.95
N HIS A 157 -28.68 12.76 -17.09
CA HIS A 157 -29.29 12.45 -18.38
C HIS A 157 -29.46 10.93 -18.50
N PRO A 158 -30.66 10.44 -18.86
CA PRO A 158 -30.88 9.03 -19.04
C PRO A 158 -30.12 8.52 -20.27
N ARG A 159 -29.36 7.44 -20.10
CA ARG A 159 -28.86 6.62 -21.21
C ARG A 159 -29.99 5.68 -21.67
N GLY A 160 -31.02 6.23 -22.30
CA GLY A 160 -32.22 5.48 -22.73
C GLY A 160 -33.47 6.36 -22.83
N ALA A 161 -34.45 5.96 -23.65
CA ALA A 161 -35.62 6.79 -23.98
C ALA A 161 -36.74 6.70 -22.92
N GLY A 162 -37.27 7.86 -22.51
CA GLY A 162 -38.62 7.97 -21.91
C GLY A 162 -38.78 8.94 -20.74
N PHE A 163 -37.72 9.21 -19.97
CA PHE A 163 -37.81 10.04 -18.75
C PHE A 163 -36.92 11.28 -18.82
N PRO A 164 -37.31 12.41 -18.20
CA PRO A 164 -36.53 13.64 -18.25
C PRO A 164 -35.28 13.62 -17.34
N LEU A 165 -35.30 12.85 -16.24
CA LEU A 165 -34.20 12.75 -15.27
C LEU A 165 -33.98 11.30 -14.82
N ALA A 166 -32.73 10.85 -14.83
CA ALA A 166 -32.29 9.57 -14.25
C ALA A 166 -31.58 9.81 -12.91
N LEU A 167 -31.99 9.08 -11.87
CA LEU A 167 -31.40 9.12 -10.54
C LEU A 167 -30.37 7.99 -10.40
N PRO A 168 -29.08 8.31 -10.17
CA PRO A 168 -28.07 7.30 -9.91
C PRO A 168 -28.35 6.60 -8.57
N PRO A 169 -27.96 5.33 -8.45
CA PRO A 169 -28.12 4.55 -7.22
C PRO A 169 -27.39 5.23 -6.06
N ARG A 170 -28.09 5.53 -4.96
CA ARG A 170 -27.50 6.10 -3.73
C ARG A 170 -28.26 5.66 -2.48
N LEU A 171 -27.57 5.53 -1.35
CA LEU A 171 -28.22 5.38 -0.04
C LEU A 171 -28.93 6.68 0.32
N VAL A 172 -30.19 6.57 0.75
CA VAL A 172 -31.00 7.72 1.16
C VAL A 172 -30.62 8.19 2.56
N GLN A 173 -30.34 7.23 3.46
CA GLN A 173 -29.72 7.53 4.74
C GLN A 173 -28.27 7.98 4.51
N PRO A 174 -27.81 9.05 5.20
CA PRO A 174 -26.42 9.46 5.12
C PRO A 174 -25.50 8.31 5.55
N ALA A 175 -24.53 8.02 4.70
CA ALA A 175 -23.57 6.95 4.88
C ALA A 175 -22.19 7.40 4.41
N ARG A 176 -21.13 6.74 4.89
CA ARG A 176 -19.75 6.97 4.44
C ARG A 176 -19.01 5.65 4.26
N LEU A 177 -18.06 5.65 3.32
CA LEU A 177 -17.02 4.63 3.25
C LEU A 177 -15.93 5.00 4.25
N ASN A 178 -15.72 4.15 5.25
CA ASN A 178 -14.62 4.30 6.18
C ASN A 178 -13.44 3.43 5.71
N LEU A 179 -12.31 4.09 5.46
CA LEU A 179 -11.06 3.49 4.97
C LEU A 179 -9.94 4.01 5.88
N ARG A 180 -9.38 3.14 6.72
CA ARG A 180 -8.43 3.51 7.78
C ARG A 180 -7.18 2.65 7.76
N TRP A 181 -6.02 3.30 7.86
CA TRP A 181 -4.75 2.63 8.06
C TRP A 181 -4.73 1.91 9.42
N LEU A 182 -4.26 0.67 9.43
CA LEU A 182 -4.06 -0.11 10.65
C LEU A 182 -2.59 -0.06 11.05
N SER A 183 -2.32 -0.10 12.35
CA SER A 183 -0.96 -0.22 12.88
C SER A 183 -0.32 -1.56 12.50
N ALA A 184 0.96 -1.53 12.16
CA ALA A 184 1.76 -2.71 11.83
C ALA A 184 2.09 -3.58 13.05
N ASP A 185 2.24 -2.97 14.23
CA ASP A 185 2.65 -3.64 15.47
C ASP A 185 1.45 -4.14 16.29
N PHE A 186 0.36 -3.37 16.28
CA PHE A 186 -0.83 -3.66 17.05
C PHE A 186 -1.97 -4.03 16.11
N ALA A 187 -2.27 -5.33 16.04
CA ALA A 187 -3.39 -5.83 15.27
C ALA A 187 -4.70 -5.11 15.67
N GLU A 188 -5.46 -4.67 14.66
CA GLU A 188 -6.78 -4.03 14.79
C GLU A 188 -6.80 -2.61 15.39
N VAL A 189 -5.64 -2.01 15.71
CA VAL A 189 -5.57 -0.62 16.16
C VAL A 189 -5.44 0.33 14.96
N GLU A 190 -6.28 1.36 14.91
CA GLU A 190 -6.20 2.42 13.91
C GLU A 190 -4.92 3.26 14.09
N MET A 191 -4.25 3.57 12.99
CA MET A 191 -3.11 4.49 12.95
C MET A 191 -3.53 5.86 13.50
N ASN A 192 -2.65 6.47 14.30
CA ASN A 192 -2.78 7.85 14.73
C ASN A 192 -1.48 8.63 14.43
N ALA A 193 -1.40 9.88 14.89
CA ALA A 193 -0.24 10.74 14.64
C ALA A 193 1.04 10.28 15.39
N HIS A 194 0.93 9.33 16.32
CA HIS A 194 2.05 8.84 17.11
C HIS A 194 2.89 7.84 16.29
N PRO A 195 4.24 7.95 16.30
CA PRO A 195 5.14 7.05 15.56
C PRO A 195 4.98 5.56 15.88
N ALA A 196 4.59 5.22 17.11
CA ALA A 196 4.32 3.84 17.54
C ALA A 196 3.07 3.18 16.88
N SER A 197 2.33 3.92 16.06
CA SER A 197 1.16 3.41 15.33
C SER A 197 1.38 3.38 13.81
N ASN A 198 2.64 3.26 13.39
CA ASN A 198 3.04 3.27 11.99
C ASN A 198 2.30 2.15 11.20
N PRO A 199 1.73 2.45 10.03
CA PRO A 199 0.97 1.48 9.25
C PRO A 199 1.82 0.56 8.37
N ILE A 200 3.14 0.79 8.30
CA ILE A 200 4.07 0.08 7.42
C ILE A 200 4.60 -1.18 8.12
N CYS A 201 4.30 -2.34 7.55
CA CYS A 201 4.77 -3.64 8.04
C CYS A 201 6.19 -3.98 7.56
N GLY A 202 6.63 -3.38 6.45
CA GLY A 202 7.94 -3.57 5.84
C GLY A 202 8.00 -3.02 4.42
N TRP A 203 9.16 -3.16 3.78
CA TRP A 203 9.39 -2.69 2.41
C TRP A 203 9.80 -3.82 1.48
N LEU A 204 9.41 -3.67 0.22
CA LEU A 204 9.83 -4.51 -0.89
C LEU A 204 10.52 -3.64 -1.93
N LEU A 205 11.62 -4.12 -2.49
CA LEU A 205 12.31 -3.49 -3.58
C LEU A 205 12.54 -4.54 -4.68
N PRO A 206 11.84 -4.44 -5.83
CA PRO A 206 12.09 -5.35 -6.94
C PRO A 206 13.47 -5.04 -7.55
N ASN A 207 14.26 -6.09 -7.74
CA ASN A 207 15.54 -6.05 -8.42
C ASN A 207 15.42 -6.73 -9.79
N ASN A 208 15.41 -5.90 -10.83
CA ASN A 208 15.17 -6.36 -12.20
C ASN A 208 16.46 -6.89 -12.86
N LEU A 209 17.61 -6.81 -12.19
CA LEU A 209 18.88 -7.37 -12.68
C LEU A 209 18.99 -8.88 -12.43
N ASP A 210 18.48 -9.36 -11.30
CA ASP A 210 18.61 -10.75 -10.85
C ASP A 210 17.25 -11.46 -10.66
N ASN A 211 16.15 -10.81 -11.03
CA ASN A 211 14.78 -11.27 -10.81
C ASN A 211 14.52 -11.66 -9.34
N SER A 212 15.02 -10.84 -8.41
CA SER A 212 14.79 -11.01 -6.97
C SER A 212 13.95 -9.88 -6.37
N VAL A 213 13.36 -10.12 -5.21
CA VAL A 213 12.69 -9.09 -4.41
C VAL A 213 13.43 -8.91 -3.10
N MET A 214 14.08 -7.77 -2.90
CA MET A 214 14.70 -7.43 -1.63
C MET A 214 13.63 -7.02 -0.62
N VAL A 215 13.79 -7.47 0.63
CA VAL A 215 12.83 -7.30 1.70
C VAL A 215 13.50 -6.59 2.87
N TYR A 216 12.84 -5.56 3.37
CA TYR A 216 13.31 -4.74 4.49
C TYR A 216 12.29 -4.70 5.62
N ASP A 217 12.77 -4.46 6.83
CA ASP A 217 11.92 -4.17 7.98
C ASP A 217 11.28 -2.79 7.89
N GLN A 218 10.41 -2.45 8.84
CA GLN A 218 9.73 -1.15 8.90
C GLN A 218 10.69 0.07 8.88
N ASN A 219 11.90 -0.07 9.44
CA ASN A 219 12.88 1.00 9.57
C ASN A 219 13.81 1.12 8.34
N GLY A 220 13.62 0.27 7.33
CA GLY A 220 14.47 0.23 6.13
C GLY A 220 15.73 -0.64 6.28
N THR A 221 15.82 -1.46 7.33
CA THR A 221 16.93 -2.40 7.52
C THR A 221 16.74 -3.62 6.63
N ALA A 222 17.75 -4.00 5.86
CA ALA A 222 17.69 -5.16 4.97
C ALA A 222 17.51 -6.46 5.78
N LEU A 223 16.52 -7.29 5.43
CA LEU A 223 16.28 -8.60 6.05
C LEU A 223 16.81 -9.74 5.17
N GLY A 224 16.59 -9.63 3.86
CA GLY A 224 16.99 -10.64 2.88
C GLY A 224 16.35 -10.39 1.50
N ALA A 225 16.50 -11.35 0.60
CA ALA A 225 15.93 -11.32 -0.75
C ALA A 225 15.21 -12.63 -1.07
N LEU A 226 14.08 -12.52 -1.77
CA LEU A 226 13.37 -13.64 -2.38
C LEU A 226 13.96 -13.89 -3.77
N THR A 227 14.34 -15.12 -4.06
CA THR A 227 14.95 -15.52 -5.33
C THR A 227 14.10 -16.58 -6.04
N VAL A 228 14.38 -16.79 -7.33
CA VAL A 228 13.71 -17.82 -8.15
C VAL A 228 14.24 -19.24 -7.83
N ASP A 229 15.38 -19.33 -7.13
CA ASP A 229 16.07 -20.60 -6.84
C ASP A 229 15.19 -21.56 -6.01
N PRO A 230 14.93 -22.80 -6.48
CA PRO A 230 14.13 -23.79 -5.77
C PRO A 230 14.73 -24.22 -4.42
N ASP A 231 16.06 -24.26 -4.30
CA ASP A 231 16.75 -24.81 -3.12
C ASP A 231 16.92 -23.75 -2.03
N GLN A 232 17.04 -22.47 -2.41
CA GLN A 232 17.16 -21.34 -1.49
C GLN A 232 16.23 -20.18 -1.90
N PRO A 233 14.91 -20.30 -1.68
CA PRO A 233 13.95 -19.26 -2.05
C PRO A 233 14.06 -17.98 -1.20
N TRP A 234 14.85 -18.02 -0.12
CA TRP A 234 15.15 -16.90 0.75
C TRP A 234 16.65 -16.85 1.00
N GLN A 235 17.27 -15.73 0.63
CA GLN A 235 18.67 -15.45 0.91
C GLN A 235 18.78 -14.34 1.95
N PRO A 236 19.54 -14.51 3.04
CA PRO A 236 19.74 -13.46 4.04
C PRO A 236 20.48 -12.27 3.43
N ALA A 237 20.26 -11.08 3.98
CA ALA A 237 20.92 -9.87 3.47
C ALA A 237 22.47 -9.98 3.62
N PRO A 238 23.23 -9.58 2.60
CA PRO A 238 24.69 -9.64 2.65
C PRO A 238 25.24 -8.68 3.73
N GLY A 239 26.33 -9.08 4.38
CA GLY A 239 26.93 -8.33 5.49
C GLY A 239 26.37 -8.65 6.88
N GLN A 240 25.33 -9.49 7.00
CA GLN A 240 24.84 -9.94 8.31
C GLN A 240 25.64 -11.15 8.81
N SER A 241 26.16 -11.04 10.03
CA SER A 241 26.92 -12.09 10.72
C SER A 241 26.04 -13.23 11.24
N GLN A 242 24.72 -13.04 11.30
CA GLN A 242 23.75 -14.05 11.71
C GLN A 242 22.89 -14.44 10.51
N ARG A 243 22.75 -15.75 10.25
CA ARG A 243 21.82 -16.26 9.24
C ARG A 243 20.39 -15.87 9.66
N SER A 244 19.74 -15.00 8.89
CA SER A 244 18.35 -14.61 9.11
C SER A 244 17.41 -15.59 8.41
N PHE A 245 16.54 -16.23 9.20
CA PHE A 245 15.43 -17.02 8.67
C PHE A 245 14.17 -16.16 8.60
N ILE A 246 13.22 -16.57 7.75
CA ILE A 246 11.88 -15.94 7.69
C ILE A 246 11.18 -16.00 9.07
N ALA A 247 11.54 -16.99 9.90
CA ALA A 247 11.06 -17.11 11.28
C ALA A 247 11.46 -15.91 12.16
N ASP A 248 12.59 -15.27 11.86
CA ASP A 248 13.18 -14.18 12.67
C ASP A 248 12.61 -12.80 12.31
N VAL A 249 11.77 -12.73 11.27
CA VAL A 249 11.07 -11.50 10.88
C VAL A 249 10.09 -11.09 11.99
N LYS A 250 10.37 -9.98 12.65
CA LYS A 250 9.59 -9.48 13.81
C LYS A 250 8.12 -9.19 13.47
N ASN A 251 7.86 -8.62 12.29
CA ASN A 251 6.49 -8.25 11.90
C ASN A 251 5.71 -9.47 11.38
N PRO A 252 4.61 -9.87 12.04
CA PRO A 252 3.86 -11.07 11.66
C PRO A 252 3.18 -10.95 10.30
N HIS A 253 2.81 -9.74 9.87
CA HIS A 253 2.13 -9.50 8.59
C HIS A 253 3.11 -9.58 7.42
N LEU A 254 4.31 -9.03 7.58
CA LEU A 254 5.39 -9.18 6.61
C LEU A 254 5.74 -10.67 6.46
N GLN A 255 5.94 -11.36 7.59
CA GLN A 255 6.22 -12.78 7.61
C GLN A 255 5.12 -13.62 6.91
N LYS A 256 3.84 -13.29 7.16
CA LYS A 256 2.68 -13.94 6.54
C LYS A 256 2.70 -13.78 5.02
N MET A 257 3.00 -12.59 4.51
CA MET A 257 3.12 -12.33 3.08
C MET A 257 4.28 -13.12 2.45
N LEU A 258 5.46 -13.14 3.08
CA LEU A 258 6.63 -13.87 2.56
C LEU A 258 6.38 -15.38 2.47
N ARG A 259 5.77 -15.97 3.50
CA ARG A 259 5.42 -17.40 3.50
C ARG A 259 4.49 -17.77 2.36
N GLU A 260 3.49 -16.92 2.08
CA GLU A 260 2.58 -17.14 0.96
C GLU A 260 3.29 -17.10 -0.39
N ILE A 261 4.12 -16.08 -0.65
CA ILE A 261 4.86 -15.98 -1.91
C ILE A 261 5.74 -17.22 -2.12
N ILE A 262 6.47 -17.66 -1.08
CA ILE A 262 7.34 -18.84 -1.16
C ILE A 262 6.53 -20.12 -1.38
N ALA A 263 5.40 -20.27 -0.69
CA ALA A 263 4.51 -21.42 -0.88
C ALA A 263 4.01 -21.51 -2.33
N ARG A 264 3.62 -20.37 -2.93
CA ARG A 264 3.20 -20.31 -4.34
C ARG A 264 4.35 -20.56 -5.29
N GLN A 265 5.53 -20.02 -5.02
CA GLN A 265 6.71 -20.26 -5.84
C GLN A 265 7.08 -21.75 -5.86
N ARG A 266 7.11 -22.41 -4.70
CA ARG A 266 7.32 -23.87 -4.60
C ARG A 266 6.28 -24.66 -5.38
N GLN A 267 5.01 -24.26 -5.31
CA GLN A 267 3.94 -24.90 -6.06
C GLN A 267 4.10 -24.72 -7.59
N SER A 268 4.49 -23.53 -8.04
CA SER A 268 4.76 -23.22 -9.44
C SER A 268 5.93 -24.05 -9.98
N LEU A 269 7.03 -24.12 -9.20
CA LEU A 269 8.22 -24.89 -9.53
C LEU A 269 7.92 -26.39 -9.57
N ALA A 270 7.16 -26.92 -8.61
CA ALA A 270 6.74 -28.33 -8.59
C ALA A 270 5.88 -28.70 -9.80
N ARG A 271 5.10 -27.75 -10.33
CA ARG A 271 4.29 -27.90 -11.55
C ARG A 271 5.08 -27.68 -12.84
N LYS A 272 6.36 -27.31 -12.76
CA LYS A 272 7.21 -26.90 -13.89
C LYS A 272 6.55 -25.80 -14.74
N GLN A 273 5.84 -24.88 -14.09
CA GLN A 273 5.26 -23.72 -14.75
C GLN A 273 6.37 -22.71 -15.07
N SER A 274 6.42 -22.26 -16.31
CA SER A 274 7.26 -21.18 -16.80
C SER A 274 6.35 -20.22 -17.56
N PRO A 275 6.34 -18.92 -17.24
CA PRO A 275 7.05 -18.24 -16.16
C PRO A 275 6.63 -18.70 -14.74
N THR A 276 7.55 -18.62 -13.77
CA THR A 276 7.29 -18.99 -12.37
C THR A 276 6.41 -17.95 -11.66
N TYR A 277 5.87 -18.29 -10.49
CA TYR A 277 5.03 -17.35 -9.71
C TYR A 277 5.77 -16.05 -9.38
N LEU A 278 7.04 -16.12 -8.97
CA LEU A 278 7.84 -14.94 -8.62
C LEU A 278 8.13 -14.06 -9.83
N GLU A 279 8.40 -14.63 -11.00
CA GLU A 279 8.59 -13.89 -12.26
C GLU A 279 7.30 -13.16 -12.66
N ASN A 280 6.15 -13.84 -12.58
CA ASN A 280 4.85 -13.23 -12.84
C ASN A 280 4.51 -12.13 -11.81
N PHE A 281 4.90 -12.34 -10.55
CA PHE A 281 4.72 -11.36 -9.49
C PHE A 281 5.58 -10.11 -9.74
N LEU A 282 6.87 -10.27 -10.05
CA LEU A 282 7.76 -9.17 -10.41
C LEU A 282 7.26 -8.39 -11.62
N SER A 283 6.87 -9.09 -12.70
CA SER A 283 6.27 -8.47 -13.89
C SER A 283 5.01 -7.66 -13.56
N ALA A 284 4.16 -8.17 -12.66
CA ALA A 284 2.99 -7.45 -12.17
C ALA A 284 3.37 -6.22 -11.33
N LEU A 285 4.40 -6.30 -10.48
CA LEU A 285 4.89 -5.15 -9.71
C LEU A 285 5.46 -4.06 -10.63
N ASP A 286 6.31 -4.43 -11.58
CA ASP A 286 6.92 -3.50 -12.53
C ASP A 286 5.87 -2.81 -13.41
N SER A 287 4.95 -3.59 -14.00
CA SER A 287 3.84 -3.07 -14.81
C SER A 287 2.93 -2.14 -14.00
N ALA A 288 2.64 -2.50 -12.75
CA ALA A 288 1.87 -1.62 -11.85
C ALA A 288 2.64 -0.34 -11.56
N LEU A 289 3.93 -0.41 -11.21
CA LEU A 289 4.75 0.77 -10.96
C LEU A 289 4.79 1.66 -12.20
N GLU A 290 5.04 1.16 -13.42
CA GLU A 290 5.05 1.97 -14.66
C GLU A 290 3.78 2.83 -14.84
N ASN A 291 2.62 2.33 -14.39
CA ASN A 291 1.34 3.04 -14.45
C ASN A 291 1.10 4.02 -13.28
N ILE A 292 1.97 4.00 -12.25
CA ILE A 292 1.92 4.86 -11.07
C ILE A 292 2.99 5.95 -11.20
N ALA A 293 2.57 7.21 -11.38
CA ALA A 293 3.44 8.38 -11.47
C ALA A 293 3.08 9.42 -10.40
N PRO A 294 3.63 9.30 -9.17
CA PRO A 294 3.34 10.23 -8.08
C PRO A 294 3.90 11.62 -8.38
N GLU A 295 3.25 12.68 -7.90
CA GLU A 295 3.55 14.09 -8.24
C GLU A 295 5.02 14.52 -7.95
N ASN A 296 5.73 13.82 -7.07
CA ASN A 296 7.13 14.09 -6.70
C ASN A 296 8.17 13.20 -7.43
N PHE A 297 7.78 12.52 -8.51
CA PHE A 297 8.65 11.58 -9.24
C PHE A 297 9.98 12.19 -9.72
N ALA A 298 9.97 13.48 -10.10
CA ALA A 298 11.13 14.16 -10.67
C ALA A 298 12.33 14.31 -9.70
N GLN A 299 12.12 14.18 -8.38
CA GLN A 299 13.18 14.45 -7.39
C GLN A 299 14.10 13.24 -7.10
N HIS A 300 13.73 12.02 -7.52
CA HIS A 300 14.47 10.78 -7.19
C HIS A 300 14.73 9.90 -8.41
N GLN A 301 14.91 10.51 -9.58
CA GLN A 301 15.03 9.82 -10.87
C GLN A 301 16.25 8.88 -10.94
N ALA A 302 17.36 9.22 -10.25
CA ALA A 302 18.60 8.45 -10.29
C ALA A 302 18.50 7.08 -9.59
N GLN A 303 17.88 7.00 -8.41
CA GLN A 303 17.67 5.73 -7.69
C GLN A 303 16.74 4.77 -8.42
N ALA A 304 15.74 5.30 -9.13
CA ALA A 304 14.77 4.51 -9.89
C ALA A 304 15.28 4.07 -11.27
N LEU A 305 16.43 4.59 -11.72
CA LEU A 305 17.01 4.26 -13.03
C LEU A 305 17.80 2.94 -13.00
N LEU A 306 18.40 2.63 -11.84
CA LEU A 306 19.22 1.41 -11.65
C LEU A 306 18.40 0.25 -11.06
N MET A 307 17.34 0.54 -10.30
CA MET A 307 16.52 -0.42 -9.55
C MET A 307 15.05 0.00 -9.55
N GLY A 308 14.15 -0.93 -9.23
CA GLY A 308 12.73 -0.61 -9.05
C GLY A 308 12.47 0.37 -7.90
N ARG A 309 11.22 0.79 -7.73
CA ARG A 309 10.84 1.69 -6.64
C ARG A 309 10.55 0.92 -5.34
N PRO A 310 10.89 1.47 -4.16
CA PRO A 310 10.47 0.88 -2.89
C PRO A 310 8.94 0.88 -2.75
N ILE A 311 8.39 -0.29 -2.43
CA ILE A 311 6.97 -0.55 -2.22
C ILE A 311 6.76 -0.83 -0.74
N ALA A 312 5.84 -0.11 -0.10
CA ALA A 312 5.45 -0.34 1.28
C ALA A 312 4.40 -1.45 1.37
N LEU A 313 4.57 -2.38 2.30
CA LEU A 313 3.51 -3.28 2.75
C LEU A 313 2.74 -2.59 3.88
N VAL A 314 1.46 -2.33 3.68
CA VAL A 314 0.60 -1.64 4.66
C VAL A 314 -0.73 -2.36 4.83
N ARG A 315 -1.39 -2.15 5.98
CA ARG A 315 -2.72 -2.72 6.25
C ARG A 315 -3.79 -1.65 6.30
N VAL A 316 -4.98 -1.98 5.78
CA VAL A 316 -6.14 -1.10 5.82
C VAL A 316 -7.38 -1.86 6.28
N ALA A 317 -8.21 -1.20 7.08
CA ALA A 317 -9.56 -1.65 7.41
C ALA A 317 -10.59 -0.85 6.61
N LEU A 318 -11.56 -1.58 6.06
CA LEU A 318 -12.56 -1.04 5.17
C LEU A 318 -13.97 -1.43 5.64
N ARG A 319 -14.86 -0.44 5.79
CA ARG A 319 -16.27 -0.71 6.14
C ARG A 319 -17.22 0.38 5.67
N TRP A 320 -18.48 0.02 5.47
CA TRP A 320 -19.55 0.99 5.31
C TRP A 320 -20.07 1.44 6.67
N GLU A 321 -20.36 2.73 6.84
CA GLU A 321 -20.95 3.27 8.06
C GLU A 321 -22.20 4.09 7.75
N LEU A 322 -23.27 3.83 8.49
CA LEU A 322 -24.48 4.64 8.49
C LEU A 322 -24.41 5.74 9.56
N GLN A 323 -25.05 6.88 9.29
CA GLN A 323 -25.29 7.88 10.31
C GLN A 323 -26.40 7.39 11.26
N GLY A 324 -25.98 6.80 12.38
CA GLY A 324 -26.90 6.25 13.38
C GLY A 324 -27.44 4.88 13.00
N LEU A 325 -28.56 4.51 13.63
CA LEU A 325 -29.21 3.22 13.37
C LEU A 325 -29.82 3.17 11.95
N PRO A 326 -29.93 1.97 11.36
CA PRO A 326 -30.54 1.79 10.05
C PRO A 326 -31.96 2.36 9.95
N ALA A 327 -32.26 3.00 8.83
CA ALA A 327 -33.58 3.56 8.57
C ALA A 327 -34.65 2.46 8.58
N ASN A 328 -35.75 2.72 9.29
CA ASN A 328 -36.83 1.77 9.49
C ASN A 328 -38.11 2.15 8.73
N HIS A 329 -38.89 1.12 8.36
CA HIS A 329 -40.20 1.27 7.75
C HIS A 329 -41.19 1.86 8.77
N GLN A 330 -41.86 2.96 8.40
CA GLN A 330 -42.86 3.68 9.21
C GLN A 330 -44.30 3.24 8.96
N GLY A 331 -44.55 2.35 7.99
CA GLY A 331 -45.88 1.82 7.70
C GLY A 331 -46.53 1.08 8.88
N TRP A 332 -47.86 1.19 9.01
CA TRP A 332 -48.63 0.64 10.14
C TRP A 332 -48.50 -0.88 10.31
N THR A 333 -48.47 -1.61 9.20
CA THR A 333 -48.31 -3.08 9.21
C THR A 333 -46.96 -3.50 9.77
N ALA A 334 -45.88 -2.85 9.30
CA ALA A 334 -44.53 -3.06 9.78
C ALA A 334 -44.41 -2.68 11.27
N PHE A 335 -45.01 -1.56 11.68
CA PHE A 335 -45.01 -1.15 13.08
C PHE A 335 -45.74 -2.15 13.99
N HIS A 336 -46.89 -2.66 13.58
CA HIS A 336 -47.62 -3.67 14.36
C HIS A 336 -46.83 -4.99 14.50
N GLN A 337 -46.08 -5.38 13.47
CA GLN A 337 -45.15 -6.50 13.55
C GLN A 337 -43.96 -6.19 14.46
N ASP A 338 -43.40 -4.99 14.37
CA ASP A 338 -42.30 -4.49 15.21
C ASP A 338 -42.62 -4.59 16.70
N LEU A 339 -43.87 -4.34 17.11
CA LEU A 339 -44.31 -4.49 18.51
C LEU A 339 -44.19 -5.93 19.04
N ARG A 340 -44.08 -6.93 18.17
CA ARG A 340 -43.97 -8.36 18.51
C ARG A 340 -42.56 -8.92 18.31
N ARG A 341 -41.61 -8.13 17.80
CA ARG A 341 -40.22 -8.56 17.55
C ARG A 341 -39.22 -7.60 18.18
N PHE A 342 -37.98 -8.06 18.32
CA PHE A 342 -36.90 -7.28 18.95
C PHE A 342 -36.14 -6.36 17.98
N LYS A 343 -36.44 -6.38 16.68
CA LYS A 343 -35.77 -5.57 15.63
C LYS A 343 -36.80 -4.86 14.75
N ARG A 344 -36.56 -3.61 14.37
CA ARG A 344 -37.44 -2.83 13.48
C ARG A 344 -37.30 -3.28 12.01
N GLU A 345 -38.36 -3.16 11.21
CA GLU A 345 -38.29 -3.46 9.77
C GLU A 345 -37.36 -2.50 9.04
N THR A 346 -36.48 -3.04 8.20
CA THR A 346 -35.60 -2.23 7.32
C THR A 346 -35.68 -2.68 5.86
N ARG A 347 -36.54 -3.64 5.49
CA ARG A 347 -36.51 -4.32 4.17
C ARG A 347 -35.15 -4.94 3.84
N ALA A 348 -34.34 -5.24 4.86
CA ALA A 348 -33.00 -5.81 4.72
C ALA A 348 -32.07 -5.04 3.76
N PHE A 349 -32.25 -3.71 3.61
CA PHE A 349 -31.39 -2.91 2.72
C PHE A 349 -29.92 -2.98 3.14
N GLU A 350 -29.64 -3.28 4.39
CA GLU A 350 -28.30 -3.43 4.94
C GLU A 350 -27.55 -4.63 4.38
N LYS A 351 -28.28 -5.66 3.90
CA LYS A 351 -27.71 -6.87 3.31
C LYS A 351 -27.42 -6.71 1.82
N VAL A 352 -27.72 -5.55 1.24
CA VAL A 352 -27.46 -5.27 -0.17
C VAL A 352 -25.95 -5.19 -0.37
N LYS A 353 -25.44 -6.02 -1.28
CA LYS A 353 -24.03 -6.03 -1.66
C LYS A 353 -23.72 -4.82 -2.50
N LEU A 354 -22.83 -3.97 -2.00
CA LEU A 354 -22.35 -2.78 -2.68
C LEU A 354 -20.97 -3.08 -3.26
N PRO A 355 -20.78 -2.93 -4.58
CA PRO A 355 -19.47 -3.09 -5.18
C PRO A 355 -18.57 -1.91 -4.80
N LEU A 356 -17.34 -2.25 -4.44
CA LEU A 356 -16.27 -1.34 -4.14
C LEU A 356 -15.02 -1.73 -4.92
N ARG A 357 -14.38 -0.76 -5.55
CA ARG A 357 -13.11 -0.95 -6.23
C ARG A 357 -12.01 -0.19 -5.48
N LEU A 358 -10.86 -0.83 -5.34
CA LEU A 358 -9.63 -0.21 -4.84
C LEU A 358 -8.65 -0.04 -6.00
N GLY A 359 -8.07 1.15 -6.08
CA GLY A 359 -7.21 1.53 -7.21
C GLY A 359 -8.00 1.90 -8.45
N GLU A 360 -7.67 3.03 -9.07
CA GLU A 360 -8.20 3.40 -10.38
C GLU A 360 -7.13 3.30 -11.47
N PHE A 361 -7.38 2.45 -12.45
CA PHE A 361 -6.42 2.14 -13.52
C PHE A 361 -6.12 3.40 -14.34
N ARG A 362 -4.82 3.68 -14.56
CA ARG A 362 -4.31 4.88 -15.26
C ARG A 362 -4.55 6.21 -14.53
N GLN A 363 -5.01 6.19 -13.29
CA GLN A 363 -4.94 7.38 -12.45
C GLN A 363 -3.51 7.52 -11.93
N LEU A 364 -2.73 8.43 -12.53
CA LEU A 364 -1.29 8.55 -12.30
C LEU A 364 -0.88 8.70 -10.82
N ASN A 365 -1.70 9.39 -10.00
CA ASN A 365 -1.41 9.60 -8.58
C ASN A 365 -2.01 8.52 -7.65
N ASP A 366 -2.50 7.41 -8.21
CA ASP A 366 -2.93 6.26 -7.42
C ASP A 366 -1.72 5.38 -7.09
N GLY A 367 -1.36 5.25 -5.81
CA GLY A 367 -0.17 4.52 -5.37
C GLY A 367 -0.36 3.01 -5.23
N LEU A 368 -1.55 2.46 -5.51
CA LEU A 368 -1.85 1.04 -5.27
C LEU A 368 -1.19 0.13 -6.31
N VAL A 369 -0.18 -0.62 -5.88
CA VAL A 369 0.47 -1.65 -6.70
C VAL A 369 -0.40 -2.92 -6.74
N GLY A 370 -0.84 -3.38 -5.57
CA GLY A 370 -1.76 -4.52 -5.45
C GLY A 370 -2.14 -4.83 -4.01
N TYR A 371 -2.99 -5.83 -3.81
CA TYR A 371 -3.50 -6.18 -2.48
C TYR A 371 -3.87 -7.65 -2.33
N TRP A 372 -3.92 -8.09 -1.08
CA TRP A 372 -4.51 -9.34 -0.64
C TRP A 372 -5.66 -9.07 0.33
N ILE A 373 -6.69 -9.91 0.27
CA ILE A 373 -7.81 -9.87 1.20
C ILE A 373 -7.45 -10.76 2.39
N GLU A 374 -7.39 -10.23 3.61
CA GLU A 374 -7.09 -11.07 4.77
C GLU A 374 -8.24 -12.04 5.04
N ALA A 375 -7.91 -13.30 5.29
CA ALA A 375 -8.90 -14.27 5.75
C ALA A 375 -9.38 -13.90 7.16
N GLU A 376 -10.67 -14.07 7.43
CA GLU A 376 -11.22 -13.95 8.78
C GLU A 376 -10.52 -14.96 9.69
N ALA A 377 -10.34 -14.62 10.98
CA ALA A 377 -9.67 -15.46 11.97
C ALA A 377 -10.29 -16.86 12.15
N ASN A 378 -11.41 -17.16 11.47
CA ASN A 378 -12.09 -18.46 11.39
C ASN A 378 -11.64 -19.39 10.25
N ALA A 379 -10.59 -19.04 9.50
CA ALA A 379 -10.11 -19.89 8.40
C ALA A 379 -9.62 -21.27 8.87
N ALA A 380 -9.77 -22.27 7.98
CA ALA A 380 -9.28 -23.63 8.16
C ALA A 380 -7.75 -23.66 8.36
N ALA A 381 -7.24 -24.68 9.06
CA ALA A 381 -5.82 -24.91 9.27
C ALA A 381 -5.39 -26.28 8.74
N THR A 382 -4.24 -26.36 8.09
CA THR A 382 -3.56 -27.59 7.73
C THR A 382 -2.82 -28.16 8.93
N ILE A 383 -2.94 -29.47 9.07
CA ILE A 383 -2.33 -30.29 10.10
C ILE A 383 -0.94 -30.70 9.60
N LEU A 384 0.11 -30.18 10.22
CA LEU A 384 1.49 -30.60 9.91
C LEU A 384 1.70 -32.10 10.20
N PRO A 385 2.55 -32.79 9.43
CA PRO A 385 2.77 -34.23 9.58
C PRO A 385 3.39 -34.58 10.95
N THR A 386 3.06 -35.75 11.49
CA THR A 386 3.45 -36.21 12.84
C THR A 386 4.96 -36.12 13.10
N ASN A 387 5.79 -36.33 12.07
CA ASN A 387 7.25 -36.29 12.17
C ASN A 387 7.79 -34.88 12.50
N GLU A 388 7.09 -33.80 12.12
CA GLU A 388 7.49 -32.41 12.38
C GLU A 388 6.95 -31.87 13.71
N ARG A 389 6.03 -32.61 14.35
CA ARG A 389 5.39 -32.26 15.63
C ARG A 389 6.10 -32.85 16.84
N ALA A 390 6.72 -34.02 16.67
CA ALA A 390 7.29 -34.82 17.76
C ALA A 390 8.36 -34.09 18.60
N GLU A 391 8.99 -33.04 18.04
CA GLU A 391 10.02 -32.24 18.73
C GLU A 391 9.48 -30.98 19.41
N LYS A 392 8.18 -30.63 19.24
CA LYS A 392 7.62 -29.34 19.70
C LYS A 392 6.62 -29.55 20.85
N THR A 393 6.98 -29.10 22.06
CA THR A 393 6.15 -29.19 23.27
C THR A 393 5.05 -28.10 23.32
N LEU A 394 3.84 -28.48 23.74
CA LEU A 394 2.66 -27.58 23.88
C LEU A 394 2.60 -26.89 25.27
N GLY A 395 3.53 -27.25 26.15
CA GLY A 395 3.69 -26.75 27.51
C GLY A 395 2.99 -27.61 28.55
N ALA A 396 3.52 -27.62 29.78
CA ALA A 396 3.15 -28.56 30.86
C ALA A 396 1.65 -28.66 31.18
N GLU A 397 0.86 -27.61 30.91
CA GLU A 397 -0.59 -27.57 31.14
C GLU A 397 -1.36 -28.40 30.09
N LEU A 398 -0.89 -28.43 28.84
CA LEU A 398 -1.53 -29.13 27.73
C LEU A 398 -0.94 -30.53 27.51
N ASP A 399 0.24 -30.82 28.06
CA ASP A 399 0.88 -32.14 27.97
C ASP A 399 -0.01 -33.26 28.53
N SER A 400 -0.82 -32.96 29.55
CA SER A 400 -1.79 -33.90 30.14
C SER A 400 -2.95 -34.28 29.20
N VAL A 401 -3.17 -33.54 28.11
CA VAL A 401 -4.30 -33.68 27.16
C VAL A 401 -3.81 -33.92 25.73
N ILE A 402 -2.50 -34.10 25.50
CA ILE A 402 -1.91 -34.26 24.16
C ILE A 402 -2.58 -35.39 23.36
N THR A 403 -2.80 -36.56 23.96
CA THR A 403 -3.38 -37.71 23.26
C THR A 403 -4.80 -37.45 22.75
N GLU A 404 -5.58 -36.64 23.46
CA GLU A 404 -6.94 -36.27 23.06
C GLU A 404 -6.92 -35.18 21.98
N ILE A 405 -5.96 -34.25 22.04
CA ILE A 405 -5.71 -33.26 20.97
C ILE A 405 -5.28 -34.00 19.69
N GLU A 406 -4.37 -34.96 19.77
CA GLU A 406 -3.94 -35.77 18.63
C GLU A 406 -5.10 -36.57 18.02
N ALA A 407 -6.00 -37.12 18.84
CA ALA A 407 -7.20 -37.80 18.36
C ALA A 407 -8.12 -36.85 17.55
N ILE A 408 -8.34 -35.61 18.03
CA ILE A 408 -9.11 -34.60 17.29
C ILE A 408 -8.44 -34.27 15.94
N LEU A 409 -7.10 -34.15 15.93
CA LEU A 409 -6.34 -33.87 14.71
C LEU A 409 -6.39 -35.04 13.71
N GLN A 410 -6.38 -36.29 14.18
CA GLN A 410 -6.49 -37.48 13.31
C GLN A 410 -7.87 -37.63 12.68
N HIS A 411 -8.94 -37.17 13.35
CA HIS A 411 -10.30 -37.19 12.82
C HIS A 411 -10.60 -36.08 11.79
N ALA A 412 -9.67 -35.17 11.56
CA ALA A 412 -9.82 -34.09 10.60
C ALA A 412 -9.71 -34.61 9.14
N ASN A 413 -10.66 -34.21 8.29
CA ASN A 413 -10.73 -34.68 6.91
C ASN A 413 -9.47 -34.33 6.11
N LYS A 414 -8.72 -35.34 5.64
CA LYS A 414 -7.57 -35.21 4.73
C LYS A 414 -6.53 -34.17 5.18
N GLY A 415 -6.25 -34.08 6.49
CA GLY A 415 -5.24 -33.16 7.03
C GLY A 415 -5.68 -31.70 7.11
N ARG A 416 -6.97 -31.39 6.91
CA ARG A 416 -7.54 -30.04 7.04
C ARG A 416 -8.51 -29.95 8.22
N LEU A 417 -8.32 -28.93 9.04
CA LEU A 417 -9.04 -28.69 10.28
C LEU A 417 -9.78 -27.35 10.22
N GLN A 418 -11.11 -27.39 10.22
CA GLN A 418 -11.92 -26.17 10.33
C GLN A 418 -11.88 -25.64 11.76
N ARG A 419 -11.63 -24.34 11.96
CA ARG A 419 -11.50 -23.74 13.30
C ARG A 419 -12.75 -23.96 14.15
N GLU A 420 -13.94 -23.74 13.60
CA GLU A 420 -15.20 -23.93 14.34
C GLU A 420 -15.43 -25.39 14.74
N SER A 421 -15.13 -26.33 13.83
CA SER A 421 -15.23 -27.77 14.13
C SER A 421 -14.25 -28.19 15.23
N PHE A 422 -13.04 -27.63 15.23
CA PHE A 422 -12.08 -27.86 16.31
C PHE A 422 -12.54 -27.25 17.63
N LEU A 423 -13.01 -26.00 17.64
CA LEU A 423 -13.46 -25.33 18.86
C LEU A 423 -14.65 -26.07 19.50
N GLN A 424 -15.55 -26.62 18.68
CA GLN A 424 -16.64 -27.49 19.14
C GLN A 424 -16.12 -28.81 19.73
N ALA A 425 -15.15 -29.47 19.06
CA ALA A 425 -14.56 -30.71 19.55
C ALA A 425 -13.66 -30.53 20.80
N ALA A 426 -13.03 -29.36 20.94
CA ALA A 426 -12.12 -29.02 22.04
C ALA A 426 -12.83 -28.37 23.24
N ALA A 427 -14.11 -28.01 23.13
CA ALA A 427 -14.91 -27.50 24.24
C ALA A 427 -14.90 -28.40 25.52
N PRO A 428 -15.07 -29.73 25.43
CA PRO A 428 -14.97 -30.61 26.61
C PRO A 428 -13.54 -30.70 27.19
N LEU A 429 -12.51 -30.52 26.36
CA LEU A 429 -11.11 -30.49 26.78
C LEU A 429 -10.79 -29.22 27.58
N ALA A 430 -11.28 -28.08 27.09
CA ALA A 430 -11.11 -26.77 27.70
C ALA A 430 -11.70 -26.69 29.11
N ALA A 431 -12.79 -27.42 29.36
CA ALA A 431 -13.41 -27.52 30.68
C ALA A 431 -12.54 -28.28 31.70
N ARG A 432 -11.70 -29.21 31.24
CA ARG A 432 -10.82 -30.04 32.09
C ARG A 432 -9.45 -29.42 32.32
N SER A 433 -8.89 -28.78 31.30
CA SER A 433 -7.54 -28.19 31.36
C SER A 433 -7.50 -26.76 31.94
N LYS A 434 -8.65 -26.14 32.24
CA LYS A 434 -8.79 -24.71 32.61
C LYS A 434 -8.25 -23.73 31.55
N VAL A 435 -7.91 -24.20 30.36
CA VAL A 435 -7.43 -23.39 29.23
C VAL A 435 -8.58 -23.29 28.23
N ARG A 436 -8.97 -22.06 27.85
CA ARG A 436 -10.02 -21.86 26.83
C ARG A 436 -9.64 -22.57 25.52
N ALA A 437 -10.61 -23.14 24.81
CA ALA A 437 -10.39 -23.81 23.53
C ALA A 437 -9.68 -22.91 22.50
N GLU A 438 -9.94 -21.60 22.56
CA GLU A 438 -9.23 -20.58 21.76
C GLU A 438 -7.73 -20.49 22.08
N ASN A 439 -7.35 -20.63 23.34
CA ASN A 439 -5.94 -20.64 23.76
C ASN A 439 -5.24 -21.93 23.34
N ILE A 440 -5.97 -23.06 23.28
CA ILE A 440 -5.44 -24.33 22.74
C ILE A 440 -5.17 -24.19 21.24
N TRP A 441 -6.11 -23.60 20.50
CA TRP A 441 -5.94 -23.29 19.08
C TRP A 441 -4.73 -22.37 18.82
N HIS A 442 -4.62 -21.27 19.57
CA HIS A 442 -3.47 -20.37 19.47
C HIS A 442 -2.16 -21.07 19.80
N ARG A 443 -2.10 -21.91 20.84
CA ARG A 443 -0.89 -22.67 21.16
C ARG A 443 -0.53 -23.68 20.08
N LEU A 444 -1.50 -24.35 19.47
CA LEU A 444 -1.24 -25.23 18.32
C LEU A 444 -0.67 -24.46 17.12
N GLN A 445 -1.08 -23.21 16.91
CA GLN A 445 -0.49 -22.34 15.88
C GLN A 445 0.93 -21.89 16.27
N THR A 446 1.12 -21.39 17.49
CA THR A 446 2.43 -20.87 17.97
C THR A 446 3.49 -21.97 18.07
N CYS A 447 3.11 -23.17 18.51
CA CYS A 447 3.99 -24.34 18.55
C CYS A 447 4.15 -25.00 17.18
N GLY A 448 3.52 -24.48 16.12
CA GLY A 448 3.64 -24.99 14.76
C GLY A 448 3.17 -26.44 14.63
N TRP A 449 2.02 -26.77 15.22
CA TRP A 449 1.30 -28.03 15.03
C TRP A 449 0.23 -27.90 13.94
N ILE A 450 -0.38 -26.72 13.81
CA ILE A 450 -1.33 -26.38 12.74
C ILE A 450 -0.88 -25.10 12.04
N GLU A 451 -1.05 -25.05 10.72
CA GLU A 451 -0.77 -23.88 9.89
C GLU A 451 -2.09 -23.40 9.29
N SER A 452 -2.48 -22.14 9.47
CA SER A 452 -3.71 -21.61 8.85
C SER A 452 -3.61 -21.74 7.32
N ASP A 453 -4.54 -22.49 6.72
CA ASP A 453 -4.48 -22.96 5.33
C ASP A 453 -4.83 -21.88 4.30
N GLU A 454 -5.32 -20.73 4.76
CA GLU A 454 -5.59 -19.55 3.95
C GLU A 454 -5.14 -18.31 4.71
N ALA A 455 -3.88 -17.89 4.51
CA ALA A 455 -3.43 -16.59 5.02
C ALA A 455 -4.29 -15.46 4.42
N TYR A 456 -4.67 -15.60 3.15
CA TYR A 456 -5.47 -14.62 2.43
C TYR A 456 -6.67 -15.30 1.75
N ARG A 457 -7.82 -14.62 1.76
CA ARG A 457 -9.04 -15.10 1.10
C ARG A 457 -8.77 -15.29 -0.40
N TYR A 458 -9.22 -16.43 -0.93
CA TYR A 458 -9.00 -16.87 -2.32
C TYR A 458 -7.54 -17.17 -2.69
N ASN A 459 -6.56 -16.96 -1.80
CA ASN A 459 -5.14 -17.15 -2.09
C ASN A 459 -4.70 -16.47 -3.40
N ARG A 460 -5.19 -15.25 -3.62
CA ARG A 460 -4.99 -14.43 -4.82
C ARG A 460 -4.42 -13.07 -4.48
N PHE A 461 -3.48 -12.62 -5.31
CA PHE A 461 -2.97 -11.25 -5.34
C PHE A 461 -3.72 -10.45 -6.40
N PHE A 462 -4.26 -9.30 -6.03
CA PHE A 462 -5.00 -8.42 -6.92
C PHE A 462 -4.12 -7.23 -7.29
N ALA A 463 -3.75 -7.08 -8.56
CA ALA A 463 -2.89 -6.01 -9.08
C ALA A 463 -3.69 -5.12 -10.05
N PRO A 464 -4.47 -4.15 -9.56
CA PRO A 464 -5.39 -3.37 -10.39
C PRO A 464 -4.69 -2.38 -11.35
N GLN A 465 -3.43 -2.02 -11.08
CA GLN A 465 -2.62 -1.14 -11.94
C GLN A 465 -1.75 -1.89 -12.96
N ALA A 466 -1.60 -3.21 -12.82
CA ALA A 466 -0.80 -4.00 -13.75
C ALA A 466 -1.61 -4.31 -15.03
N GLY A 467 -1.01 -4.04 -16.18
CA GLY A 467 -1.52 -4.44 -17.52
C GLY A 467 -0.54 -5.37 -18.25
N GLY A 468 -0.99 -5.98 -19.35
CA GLY A 468 -0.18 -6.78 -20.27
C GLY A 468 -0.02 -8.26 -19.93
N ASN A 469 0.60 -8.99 -20.90
CA ASN A 469 0.89 -10.42 -20.97
C ASN A 469 1.67 -10.99 -19.77
N VAL A 470 1.05 -11.07 -18.59
CA VAL A 470 1.33 -12.23 -17.72
C VAL A 470 0.75 -13.40 -18.52
N GLU A 471 1.62 -14.18 -19.20
CA GLU A 471 1.20 -15.25 -20.10
C GLU A 471 0.04 -16.02 -19.48
N ASP A 472 -1.07 -16.10 -20.22
CA ASP A 472 -2.32 -16.75 -19.82
C ASP A 472 -1.98 -17.99 -18.99
N ALA A 473 -2.11 -17.88 -17.65
CA ALA A 473 -2.04 -19.00 -16.73
C ALA A 473 -3.32 -19.82 -16.91
N GLY A 474 -3.44 -20.40 -18.11
CA GLY A 474 -4.59 -21.06 -18.65
C GLY A 474 -5.13 -22.07 -17.65
N SER A 475 -6.37 -21.83 -17.25
CA SER A 475 -7.31 -22.76 -16.65
C SER A 475 -6.91 -23.54 -15.39
N ASN A 476 -5.77 -23.29 -14.72
CA ASN A 476 -5.43 -23.96 -13.44
C ASN A 476 -4.33 -23.28 -12.57
N GLY A 477 -3.96 -22.02 -12.82
CA GLY A 477 -2.83 -21.33 -12.15
C GLY A 477 -3.10 -19.90 -11.65
N ASP A 478 -4.33 -19.62 -11.22
CA ASP A 478 -4.90 -18.26 -11.16
C ASP A 478 -4.69 -17.57 -9.78
N HIS A 479 -3.43 -17.29 -9.43
CA HIS A 479 -3.03 -16.69 -8.15
C HIS A 479 -2.69 -15.19 -8.22
N ILE A 480 -2.54 -14.61 -9.41
CA ILE A 480 -2.32 -13.17 -9.63
C ILE A 480 -3.37 -12.67 -10.63
N LEU A 481 -4.15 -11.68 -10.25
CA LEU A 481 -5.17 -11.07 -11.10
C LEU A 481 -4.73 -9.66 -11.50
N THR A 482 -4.59 -9.42 -12.80
CA THR A 482 -4.25 -8.12 -13.41
C THR A 482 -5.47 -7.46 -14.05
N HIS A 483 -5.37 -6.19 -14.45
CA HIS A 483 -6.49 -5.43 -15.00
C HIS A 483 -7.12 -6.07 -16.24
N GLU A 484 -6.32 -6.62 -17.16
CA GLU A 484 -6.78 -7.17 -18.44
C GLU A 484 -7.45 -8.54 -18.31
N LEU A 485 -6.95 -9.39 -17.40
CA LEU A 485 -7.57 -10.70 -17.10
C LEU A 485 -9.00 -10.53 -16.56
N ASN A 486 -9.26 -9.41 -15.88
CA ASN A 486 -10.58 -9.07 -15.38
C ASN A 486 -11.58 -8.68 -16.48
N GLU A 487 -11.16 -8.05 -17.59
CA GLU A 487 -12.10 -7.69 -18.68
C GLU A 487 -12.71 -8.92 -19.38
N LYS A 488 -11.99 -10.05 -19.36
CA LYS A 488 -12.49 -11.34 -19.90
C LYS A 488 -13.42 -12.07 -18.93
N ASP A 489 -13.38 -11.74 -17.64
CA ASP A 489 -14.13 -12.43 -16.59
C ASP A 489 -15.44 -11.67 -16.30
N ALA A 490 -16.59 -12.22 -16.70
CA ALA A 490 -17.90 -11.57 -16.62
C ALA A 490 -18.39 -11.22 -15.19
N ARG A 491 -17.58 -11.51 -14.16
CA ARG A 491 -17.87 -11.31 -12.74
C ARG A 491 -17.14 -10.12 -12.09
N GLY A 492 -16.46 -9.25 -12.85
CA GLY A 492 -15.87 -8.02 -12.30
C GLY A 492 -14.95 -8.28 -11.11
N GLY A 493 -13.93 -9.11 -11.31
CA GLY A 493 -13.01 -9.68 -10.33
C GLY A 493 -12.24 -8.72 -9.40
N PHE A 494 -12.25 -7.40 -9.61
CA PHE A 494 -11.72 -6.42 -8.63
C PHE A 494 -12.79 -5.76 -7.75
N ASN A 495 -14.07 -6.04 -7.98
CA ASN A 495 -15.14 -5.50 -7.15
C ASN A 495 -15.24 -6.29 -5.85
N LEU A 496 -14.87 -5.65 -4.75
CA LEU A 496 -15.14 -6.12 -3.40
C LEU A 496 -16.63 -5.89 -3.12
N GLU A 497 -17.40 -6.97 -2.95
CA GLU A 497 -18.79 -6.89 -2.55
C GLU A 497 -18.91 -6.81 -1.03
N LEU A 498 -19.39 -5.68 -0.52
CA LEU A 498 -19.57 -5.46 0.92
C LEU A 498 -20.97 -4.98 1.24
N THR A 499 -21.51 -5.45 2.36
CA THR A 499 -22.81 -5.04 2.90
C THR A 499 -22.64 -4.04 4.05
N LEU A 500 -23.73 -3.39 4.46
CA LEU A 500 -23.72 -2.48 5.63
C LEU A 500 -23.71 -3.26 6.96
N GLU A 501 -24.05 -4.55 6.93
CA GLU A 501 -24.06 -5.44 8.11
C GLU A 501 -22.69 -6.13 8.32
N ASP A 502 -21.83 -6.15 7.29
CA ASP A 502 -20.54 -6.83 7.34
C ASP A 502 -19.59 -6.18 8.38
N ALA A 503 -18.78 -7.03 9.02
CA ALA A 503 -17.65 -6.58 9.81
C ALA A 503 -16.61 -5.87 8.92
N PRO A 504 -15.70 -5.05 9.49
CA PRO A 504 -14.64 -4.42 8.72
C PRO A 504 -13.80 -5.44 7.96
N LEU A 505 -13.64 -5.23 6.65
CA LEU A 505 -12.77 -6.03 5.81
C LEU A 505 -11.34 -5.51 5.92
N THR A 506 -10.42 -6.39 6.31
CA THR A 506 -8.99 -6.06 6.41
C THR A 506 -8.25 -6.52 5.17
N LEU A 507 -7.38 -5.65 4.65
CA LEU A 507 -6.58 -5.90 3.45
C LEU A 507 -5.10 -5.60 3.72
N SER A 508 -4.22 -6.42 3.14
CA SER A 508 -2.79 -6.14 3.04
C SER A 508 -2.51 -5.54 1.66
N LEU A 509 -1.95 -4.35 1.61
CA LEU A 509 -1.72 -3.57 0.39
C LEU A 509 -0.22 -3.45 0.14
N LEU A 510 0.16 -3.55 -1.13
CA LEU A 510 1.41 -3.07 -1.67
C LEU A 510 1.17 -1.68 -2.27
N LEU A 511 1.87 -0.68 -1.76
CA LEU A 511 1.64 0.73 -2.10
C LEU A 511 2.98 1.44 -2.36
N ASP A 512 3.06 2.24 -3.42
CA ASP A 512 4.08 3.30 -3.51
C ASP A 512 3.73 4.38 -2.46
N PRO A 513 4.54 4.59 -1.42
CA PRO A 513 4.20 5.48 -0.30
C PRO A 513 4.03 6.94 -0.70
N ARG A 514 4.46 7.32 -1.92
CA ARG A 514 4.36 8.68 -2.45
C ARG A 514 3.02 8.95 -3.14
N GLY A 515 2.26 7.89 -3.48
CA GLY A 515 0.95 7.99 -4.12
C GLY A 515 -0.20 8.01 -3.11
N SER A 516 -1.42 8.27 -3.61
CA SER A 516 -2.65 8.18 -2.82
C SER A 516 -3.42 6.89 -3.11
N LEU A 517 -4.15 6.35 -2.14
CA LEU A 517 -5.05 5.22 -2.35
C LEU A 517 -6.47 5.72 -2.63
N HIS A 518 -7.05 5.32 -3.76
CA HIS A 518 -8.43 5.62 -4.12
C HIS A 518 -9.34 4.41 -3.89
N ALA A 519 -10.47 4.65 -3.24
CA ALA A 519 -11.55 3.68 -3.08
C ALA A 519 -12.83 4.24 -3.69
N THR A 520 -13.28 3.62 -4.78
CA THR A 520 -14.39 4.10 -5.61
C THR A 520 -15.57 3.14 -5.51
N SER A 521 -16.77 3.70 -5.33
CA SER A 521 -18.03 2.95 -5.37
C SER A 521 -19.04 3.68 -6.24
N GLY A 522 -20.00 2.95 -6.79
CA GLY A 522 -21.11 3.54 -7.54
C GLY A 522 -22.12 4.31 -6.67
N MET A 523 -22.04 4.20 -5.34
CA MET A 523 -23.06 4.70 -4.41
C MET A 523 -22.65 5.96 -3.64
N LEU A 524 -21.38 6.03 -3.22
CA LEU A 524 -20.82 7.12 -2.40
C LEU A 524 -19.65 7.79 -3.11
N PRO A 525 -19.31 9.05 -2.76
CA PRO A 525 -18.14 9.72 -3.32
C PRO A 525 -16.85 8.92 -3.10
N THR A 526 -15.91 9.02 -4.05
CA THR A 526 -14.59 8.38 -3.95
C THR A 526 -13.88 8.83 -2.66
N LYS A 527 -13.40 7.85 -1.90
CA LYS A 527 -12.60 8.06 -0.70
C LYS A 527 -11.13 8.00 -1.07
N VAL A 528 -10.36 9.00 -0.63
CA VAL A 528 -8.91 9.08 -0.87
C VAL A 528 -8.19 9.19 0.47
N ILE A 529 -7.12 8.41 0.63
CA ILE A 529 -6.19 8.49 1.77
C ILE A 529 -4.74 8.43 1.25
N HIS A 530 -3.81 9.02 1.98
CA HIS A 530 -2.38 8.96 1.70
C HIS A 530 -1.62 8.50 2.95
N LEU A 531 -0.42 7.97 2.78
CA LEU A 531 0.47 7.70 3.91
C LEU A 531 1.12 9.01 4.36
N PRO A 532 1.10 9.35 5.66
CA PRO A 532 1.80 10.53 6.15
C PRO A 532 3.31 10.43 5.88
N PRO A 533 3.95 11.45 5.27
CA PRO A 533 5.38 11.43 4.92
C PRO A 533 6.31 11.12 6.09
N ASP A 534 5.93 11.54 7.29
CA ASP A 534 6.74 11.35 8.51
C ASP A 534 6.85 9.88 8.94
N GLN A 535 5.94 9.01 8.46
CA GLN A 535 5.96 7.58 8.77
C GLN A 535 6.96 6.78 7.93
N PHE A 536 7.44 7.34 6.80
CA PHE A 536 8.33 6.61 5.88
C PHE A 536 9.61 7.35 5.49
N ARG A 537 9.73 8.66 5.72
CA ARG A 537 10.89 9.44 5.26
C ARG A 537 12.21 8.91 5.79
N GLU A 538 12.25 8.52 7.07
CA GLU A 538 13.46 7.97 7.71
C GLU A 538 13.79 6.58 7.17
N ALA A 539 12.80 5.69 7.08
CA ALA A 539 13.00 4.36 6.51
C ALA A 539 13.55 4.42 5.08
N MET A 540 13.04 5.32 4.25
CA MET A 540 13.54 5.55 2.88
C MET A 540 14.98 6.05 2.82
N GLN A 541 15.49 6.72 3.86
CA GLN A 541 16.90 7.15 3.93
C GLN A 541 17.82 6.01 4.37
N ASN A 542 17.29 5.06 5.14
CA ASN A 542 18.01 3.90 5.65
C ASN A 542 18.07 2.74 4.65
N LEU A 543 17.30 2.78 3.57
CA LEU A 543 17.32 1.74 2.53
C LEU A 543 18.72 1.61 1.93
N GLU A 544 19.35 0.47 2.21
CA GLU A 544 20.61 0.05 1.63
C GLU A 544 20.33 -0.97 0.52
N ILE A 545 20.91 -0.77 -0.65
CA ILE A 545 20.70 -1.65 -1.81
C ILE A 545 21.96 -2.49 -1.98
N SER A 546 21.84 -3.79 -2.22
CA SER A 546 23.00 -4.68 -2.41
C SER A 546 22.79 -5.59 -3.62
N PHE A 547 23.75 -5.67 -4.54
CA PHE A 547 23.66 -6.54 -5.72
C PHE A 547 24.86 -7.47 -5.82
N PHE A 548 24.57 -8.74 -6.15
CA PHE A 548 25.59 -9.71 -6.40
C PHE A 548 26.33 -9.37 -7.70
N THR A 549 27.65 -9.35 -7.64
CA THR A 549 28.50 -9.09 -8.80
C THR A 549 29.60 -10.14 -8.83
N ALA A 550 29.57 -10.99 -9.85
CA ALA A 550 30.58 -12.01 -10.08
C ALA A 550 30.59 -12.46 -11.55
N PRO A 551 31.75 -12.88 -12.09
CA PRO A 551 33.08 -12.72 -11.50
C PRO A 551 33.69 -11.34 -11.82
N ILE A 552 34.44 -10.75 -10.87
CA ILE A 552 35.25 -9.53 -11.11
C ILE A 552 36.72 -9.90 -11.08
N LEU A 553 37.47 -9.47 -12.10
CA LEU A 553 38.94 -9.55 -12.09
C LEU A 553 39.51 -8.27 -11.49
N SER A 554 40.21 -8.38 -10.35
CA SER A 554 40.81 -7.23 -9.66
C SER A 554 42.19 -7.55 -9.11
N ASP A 555 42.97 -6.52 -8.78
CA ASP A 555 44.22 -6.66 -8.05
C ASP A 555 43.98 -7.29 -6.67
N ARG A 556 44.89 -8.13 -6.20
CA ARG A 556 44.76 -8.88 -4.94
C ARG A 556 44.75 -7.99 -3.70
N GLU A 557 45.41 -6.83 -3.78
CA GLU A 557 45.57 -5.91 -2.66
C GLU A 557 44.51 -4.81 -2.62
N GLN A 558 43.89 -4.48 -3.75
CA GLN A 558 42.86 -3.44 -3.87
C GLN A 558 41.76 -3.85 -4.85
N VAL A 559 40.50 -3.68 -4.43
CA VAL A 559 39.34 -3.91 -5.28
C VAL A 559 39.15 -2.72 -6.22
N ASN A 560 39.32 -2.95 -7.53
CA ASN A 560 39.23 -1.94 -8.58
C ASN A 560 37.97 -2.13 -9.42
N ILE A 561 36.97 -1.27 -9.21
CA ILE A 561 35.67 -1.34 -9.90
C ILE A 561 35.27 0.08 -10.32
N SER A 562 34.91 0.25 -11.60
CA SER A 562 34.33 1.51 -12.08
C SER A 562 32.85 1.58 -11.71
N LEU A 563 32.52 2.50 -10.81
CA LEU A 563 31.17 2.72 -10.33
C LEU A 563 30.67 4.10 -10.77
N PRO A 564 29.36 4.24 -11.08
CA PRO A 564 28.79 5.53 -11.42
C PRO A 564 28.81 6.48 -10.21
N GLU A 565 29.03 7.77 -10.46
CA GLU A 565 28.90 8.81 -9.44
C GLU A 565 27.41 9.12 -9.20
N GLU A 566 26.92 8.76 -8.02
CA GLU A 566 25.54 9.01 -7.62
C GLU A 566 25.48 10.09 -6.52
N PRO A 567 24.94 11.29 -6.79
CA PRO A 567 24.92 12.37 -5.83
C PRO A 567 24.22 11.99 -4.52
N GLY A 568 24.95 12.08 -3.41
CA GLY A 568 24.43 11.78 -2.08
C GLY A 568 24.38 10.28 -1.74
N TYR A 569 25.02 9.41 -2.52
CA TYR A 569 25.20 8.00 -2.21
C TYR A 569 26.68 7.61 -2.20
N VAL A 570 26.99 6.54 -1.47
CA VAL A 570 28.33 5.96 -1.34
C VAL A 570 28.25 4.48 -1.69
N TRP A 571 29.18 4.05 -2.51
CA TRP A 571 29.35 2.65 -2.88
C TRP A 571 30.27 1.91 -1.91
N SER A 572 29.92 0.67 -1.58
CA SER A 572 30.78 -0.30 -0.93
C SER A 572 30.73 -1.67 -1.60
N TRP A 573 31.77 -2.47 -1.38
CA TRP A 573 31.96 -3.84 -1.84
C TRP A 573 32.00 -4.73 -0.60
N LEU A 574 31.18 -5.77 -0.60
CA LEU A 574 31.06 -6.76 0.45
C LEU A 574 31.51 -8.11 -0.12
N GLU A 575 32.54 -8.69 0.47
CA GLU A 575 33.00 -10.03 0.14
C GLU A 575 32.97 -10.92 1.39
N TRP A 576 32.75 -12.21 1.18
CA TRP A 576 32.88 -13.20 2.23
C TRP A 576 34.27 -13.83 2.15
N ASP A 577 35.07 -13.63 3.18
CA ASP A 577 36.40 -14.25 3.34
C ASP A 577 36.32 -15.40 4.37
N ASP A 578 37.40 -16.19 4.50
CA ASP A 578 37.47 -17.34 5.43
C ASP A 578 37.20 -16.93 6.90
N GLU A 579 37.37 -15.65 7.24
CA GLU A 579 37.16 -15.07 8.57
C GLU A 579 35.82 -14.29 8.73
N GLY A 580 35.02 -14.15 7.66
CA GLY A 580 33.70 -13.51 7.67
C GLY A 580 33.50 -12.42 6.61
N TRP A 581 32.47 -11.59 6.77
CA TRP A 581 32.18 -10.48 5.86
C TRP A 581 33.23 -9.37 5.97
N ARG A 582 33.79 -8.97 4.82
CA ARG A 582 34.67 -7.81 4.67
C ARG A 582 34.00 -6.76 3.79
N GLU A 583 33.97 -5.51 4.27
CA GLU A 583 33.42 -4.36 3.52
C GLU A 583 34.53 -3.37 3.14
N VAL A 584 34.57 -2.97 1.87
CA VAL A 584 35.49 -1.97 1.30
C VAL A 584 34.66 -0.87 0.65
N SER A 585 34.87 0.41 0.96
CA SER A 585 34.01 1.49 0.45
C SER A 585 34.76 2.51 -0.38
N THR A 586 34.06 3.25 -1.23
CA THR A 586 34.63 4.39 -1.99
C THR A 586 35.18 5.48 -1.06
N ALA A 587 34.55 5.68 0.11
CA ALA A 587 35.04 6.61 1.14
C ALA A 587 36.23 6.07 1.95
N GLY A 588 36.56 4.78 1.86
CA GLY A 588 37.57 4.13 2.68
C GLY A 588 37.12 4.06 4.13
N ARG A 589 36.53 2.94 4.56
CA ARG A 589 36.10 2.76 5.95
C ARG A 589 37.03 1.76 6.61
N ILE A 590 37.55 2.10 7.79
CA ILE A 590 38.52 1.26 8.48
C ILE A 590 38.21 1.18 9.97
N SER A 591 38.29 -0.01 10.56
CA SER A 591 38.15 -0.20 12.00
C SER A 591 39.49 0.05 12.70
N ARG A 592 39.44 0.58 13.94
CA ARG A 592 40.66 0.78 14.73
C ARG A 592 41.43 -0.53 14.96
N ARG A 593 40.71 -1.61 15.22
CA ARG A 593 41.30 -2.92 15.53
C ARG A 593 42.03 -3.50 14.33
N ASP A 594 41.37 -3.52 13.18
CA ASP A 594 41.92 -4.14 11.97
C ASP A 594 43.12 -3.32 11.48
N PHE A 595 43.01 -1.98 11.46
CA PHE A 595 44.13 -1.11 11.06
C PHE A 595 45.39 -1.38 11.88
N LEU A 596 45.26 -1.46 13.22
CA LEU A 596 46.39 -1.71 14.10
C LEU A 596 46.96 -3.12 13.91
N GLN A 597 46.12 -4.13 13.69
CA GLN A 597 46.57 -5.49 13.40
C GLN A 597 47.32 -5.58 12.05
N THR A 598 46.79 -4.97 10.99
CA THR A 598 47.43 -4.98 9.66
C THR A 598 48.74 -4.20 9.67
N LEU A 599 48.80 -3.07 10.40
CA LEU A 599 50.03 -2.28 10.55
C LEU A 599 51.10 -3.06 11.32
N LEU A 600 50.72 -3.78 12.37
CA LEU A 600 51.63 -4.66 13.14
C LEU A 600 52.17 -5.81 12.30
N ALA A 601 51.33 -6.42 11.45
CA ALA A 601 51.76 -7.47 10.52
C ALA A 601 52.72 -6.94 9.44
N ALA A 602 52.47 -5.73 8.93
CA ALA A 602 53.30 -5.10 7.90
C ALA A 602 54.64 -4.57 8.45
N THR A 603 54.74 -4.28 9.76
CA THR A 603 55.96 -3.72 10.38
C THR A 603 56.42 -4.48 11.64
N PRO A 604 56.87 -5.75 11.52
CA PRO A 604 57.26 -6.58 12.68
C PRO A 604 58.41 -6.03 13.52
N ASN A 605 59.26 -5.19 12.91
CA ASN A 605 60.49 -4.65 13.51
C ASN A 605 60.32 -3.26 14.15
N ALA A 606 59.14 -2.63 14.06
CA ALA A 606 58.86 -1.33 14.64
C ALA A 606 58.58 -1.43 16.16
N ARG A 607 59.61 -1.76 16.95
CA ARG A 607 59.47 -2.02 18.40
C ARG A 607 59.26 -0.78 19.29
N SER A 608 59.18 0.44 18.76
CA SER A 608 59.32 1.65 19.59
C SER A 608 58.44 2.86 19.25
N THR A 609 57.21 2.68 18.78
CA THR A 609 56.28 3.81 18.68
C THR A 609 54.87 3.41 19.11
N ARG A 610 54.67 3.24 20.43
CA ARG A 610 53.34 3.28 21.08
C ARG A 610 52.82 4.71 21.20
N VAL A 611 53.05 5.55 20.20
CA VAL A 611 52.23 6.74 20.00
C VAL A 611 50.94 6.20 19.40
N ASP A 612 49.77 6.58 19.91
CA ASP A 612 48.49 6.19 19.31
C ASP A 612 48.44 6.72 17.86
N ILE A 613 48.95 5.94 16.91
CA ILE A 613 48.99 6.28 15.47
C ILE A 613 47.58 6.62 15.00
N TRP A 614 46.59 5.91 15.53
CA TRP A 614 45.17 6.21 15.34
C TRP A 614 44.78 7.62 15.78
N GLN A 615 45.23 8.06 16.96
CA GLN A 615 44.97 9.41 17.47
C GLN A 615 45.71 10.47 16.64
N SER A 616 46.96 10.20 16.24
CA SER A 616 47.73 11.10 15.37
C SER A 616 47.07 11.26 13.99
N LEU A 617 46.49 10.19 13.42
CA LEU A 617 45.70 10.25 12.18
C LEU A 617 44.40 11.06 12.33
N LEU A 618 43.75 11.02 13.49
CA LEU A 618 42.60 11.87 13.81
C LEU A 618 43.02 13.35 13.92
N ASP A 619 44.08 13.62 14.68
CA ASP A 619 44.57 14.98 14.95
C ASP A 619 45.14 15.67 13.70
N SER A 620 45.67 14.88 12.75
CA SER A 620 46.13 15.36 11.44
C SER A 620 45.03 15.46 10.38
N GLY A 621 43.81 14.96 10.68
CA GLY A 621 42.68 14.97 9.76
C GLY A 621 42.81 14.00 8.60
N TRP A 622 43.55 12.90 8.78
CA TRP A 622 43.68 11.82 7.79
C TRP A 622 42.49 10.85 7.84
N ILE A 623 41.88 10.70 9.01
CA ILE A 623 40.69 9.89 9.23
C ILE A 623 39.67 10.69 10.04
N LYS A 624 38.38 10.44 9.84
CA LYS A 624 37.27 11.05 10.59
C LYS A 624 36.43 9.96 11.24
N LEU A 625 36.31 10.00 12.57
CA LEU A 625 35.47 9.09 13.34
C LEU A 625 34.00 9.26 12.94
N GLU A 626 33.31 8.14 12.70
CA GLU A 626 31.86 8.12 12.57
C GLU A 626 31.22 8.18 13.95
N ALA A 627 30.12 8.92 14.08
CA ALA A 627 29.43 9.10 15.36
C ALA A 627 29.06 7.73 15.97
N GLU A 628 29.46 7.50 17.23
CA GLU A 628 29.14 6.31 18.03
C GLU A 628 29.64 4.96 17.47
N SER A 629 30.73 4.92 16.69
CA SER A 629 31.30 3.65 16.19
C SER A 629 32.84 3.54 16.35
N GLU A 630 33.37 2.30 16.29
CA GLU A 630 34.82 2.01 16.23
C GLU A 630 35.44 2.21 14.83
N TYR A 631 34.65 2.70 13.87
CA TYR A 631 35.04 2.90 12.48
C TYR A 631 35.37 4.36 12.18
N ALA A 632 36.36 4.57 11.31
CA ALA A 632 36.70 5.88 10.77
C ALA A 632 36.67 5.87 9.23
N THR A 633 36.30 7.00 8.65
CA THR A 633 36.34 7.27 7.21
C THR A 633 37.67 7.90 6.82
N VAL A 634 38.25 7.46 5.71
CA VAL A 634 39.53 7.97 5.20
C VAL A 634 39.29 9.28 4.47
N VAL A 635 39.98 10.34 4.89
CA VAL A 635 39.88 11.66 4.26
C VAL A 635 40.74 11.66 2.98
N PRO A 636 40.16 12.01 1.81
CA PRO A 636 40.90 12.15 0.56
C PRO A 636 42.09 13.09 0.71
N LYS A 637 43.20 12.83 0.00
CA LYS A 637 44.45 13.59 0.13
C LYS A 637 44.25 15.11 0.06
N ASP A 638 43.34 15.55 -0.81
CA ASP A 638 43.08 16.97 -1.09
C ASP A 638 42.27 17.68 0.00
N GLN A 639 41.65 16.92 0.92
CA GLN A 639 40.79 17.43 2.00
C GLN A 639 41.43 17.27 3.38
N ARG A 640 42.67 16.78 3.46
CA ARG A 640 43.38 16.56 4.74
C ARG A 640 43.84 17.89 5.33
N THR A 641 43.60 18.07 6.63
CA THR A 641 43.96 19.29 7.35
C THR A 641 45.48 19.46 7.49
N LYS A 642 46.21 18.35 7.61
CA LYS A 642 47.68 18.30 7.55
C LYS A 642 48.14 17.19 6.60
N PRO A 643 48.64 17.50 5.39
CA PRO A 643 49.04 16.48 4.42
C PRO A 643 50.33 15.73 4.76
N ALA A 644 51.11 16.22 5.75
CA ALA A 644 52.30 15.53 6.26
C ALA A 644 52.08 15.12 7.73
N LEU A 645 52.38 13.86 8.04
CA LEU A 645 52.38 13.34 9.41
C LEU A 645 53.60 13.86 10.17
N ASP A 646 53.53 13.86 11.51
CA ASP A 646 54.63 14.31 12.36
C ASP A 646 55.94 13.57 12.05
N ALA A 647 57.09 14.21 12.28
CA ALA A 647 58.41 13.68 11.93
C ALA A 647 58.72 12.27 12.48
N ALA A 648 58.04 11.86 13.57
CA ALA A 648 58.15 10.52 14.15
C ALA A 648 57.45 9.41 13.34
N LEU A 649 56.53 9.78 12.43
CA LEU A 649 55.76 8.88 11.57
C LEU A 649 56.10 9.05 10.08
N ALA A 650 57.07 9.91 9.75
CA ALA A 650 57.49 10.17 8.37
C ALA A 650 57.95 8.88 7.64
N ASP A 651 58.72 8.02 8.32
CA ASP A 651 59.21 6.76 7.75
C ASP A 651 58.09 5.73 7.51
N LEU A 652 56.98 5.82 8.26
CA LEU A 652 55.81 4.94 8.15
C LEU A 652 54.73 5.49 7.21
N THR A 653 54.86 6.75 6.77
CA THR A 653 53.89 7.42 5.91
C THR A 653 53.56 6.64 4.63
N PRO A 654 54.52 6.12 3.84
CA PRO A 654 54.19 5.35 2.63
C PRO A 654 53.48 4.02 2.92
N VAL A 655 53.77 3.38 4.06
CA VAL A 655 53.09 2.14 4.48
C VAL A 655 51.66 2.43 4.93
N ILE A 656 51.47 3.51 5.69
CA ILE A 656 50.13 3.96 6.13
C ILE A 656 49.29 4.37 4.91
N GLU A 657 49.86 5.10 3.95
CA GLU A 657 49.14 5.44 2.72
C GLU A 657 48.75 4.22 1.90
N ALA A 658 49.63 3.23 1.76
CA ALA A 658 49.29 1.98 1.08
C ALA A 658 48.16 1.24 1.79
N LEU A 659 48.16 1.18 3.13
CA LEU A 659 47.11 0.54 3.91
C LEU A 659 45.76 1.27 3.80
N LEU A 660 45.76 2.61 3.83
CA LEU A 660 44.56 3.42 3.65
C LEU A 660 44.01 3.36 2.22
N ALA A 661 44.87 3.16 1.21
CA ALA A 661 44.43 2.97 -0.17
C ALA A 661 43.72 1.61 -0.36
N ARG A 662 44.15 0.56 0.35
CA ARG A 662 43.51 -0.78 0.28
C ARG A 662 42.07 -0.81 0.81
N THR A 663 41.69 0.14 1.65
CA THR A 663 40.33 0.24 2.17
C THR A 663 39.39 1.02 1.25
N GLN A 664 39.94 1.64 0.21
CA GLN A 664 39.21 2.37 -0.82
C GLN A 664 39.02 1.54 -2.07
N LEU A 665 37.81 1.61 -2.65
CA LEU A 665 37.55 1.10 -4.00
C LEU A 665 38.36 1.93 -5.01
N GLY A 666 39.26 1.28 -5.74
CA GLY A 666 40.04 1.93 -6.79
C GLY A 666 39.27 2.00 -8.11
N HIS A 667 39.69 2.90 -9.00
CA HIS A 667 39.13 2.99 -10.34
C HIS A 667 39.76 1.96 -11.26
N PHE A 668 38.95 1.35 -12.14
CA PHE A 668 39.48 0.45 -13.15
C PHE A 668 40.39 1.20 -14.13
N ASN A 669 41.57 0.65 -14.40
CA ASN A 669 42.51 1.25 -15.34
C ASN A 669 42.10 0.90 -16.78
N THR A 670 41.60 1.90 -17.52
CA THR A 670 41.12 1.73 -18.91
C THR A 670 42.22 1.33 -19.91
N GLN A 671 43.50 1.39 -19.51
CA GLN A 671 44.63 0.95 -20.34
C GLN A 671 44.95 -0.55 -20.17
N ALA A 672 44.17 -1.30 -19.37
CA ALA A 672 44.35 -2.72 -19.10
C ALA A 672 45.77 -3.10 -18.61
N THR A 673 46.46 -2.18 -17.95
CA THR A 673 47.76 -2.45 -17.31
C THR A 673 47.51 -3.07 -15.94
N PHE A 674 47.84 -4.35 -15.79
CA PHE A 674 47.77 -5.06 -14.52
C PHE A 674 49.01 -4.73 -13.69
N SER A 675 48.83 -3.98 -12.60
CA SER A 675 49.91 -3.51 -11.71
C SER A 675 50.40 -4.57 -10.72
N GLY A 676 49.62 -5.63 -10.48
CA GLY A 676 49.87 -6.67 -9.49
C GLY A 676 49.24 -8.03 -9.82
N GLU A 677 49.37 -9.00 -8.90
CA GLU A 677 48.70 -10.31 -9.01
C GLU A 677 47.18 -10.14 -9.06
N GLN A 678 46.55 -10.71 -10.07
CA GLN A 678 45.10 -10.61 -10.26
C GLN A 678 44.39 -11.78 -9.58
N GLU A 679 43.23 -11.49 -8.99
CA GLU A 679 42.36 -12.44 -8.33
C GLU A 679 40.93 -12.31 -8.88
N LEU A 680 40.27 -13.46 -9.04
CA LEU A 680 38.84 -13.50 -9.34
C LEU A 680 38.08 -13.34 -8.02
N ARG A 681 37.27 -12.29 -7.94
CA ARG A 681 36.47 -11.96 -6.77
C ARG A 681 34.98 -12.14 -7.06
N GLU A 682 34.28 -12.64 -6.06
CA GLU A 682 32.83 -12.74 -6.03
C GLU A 682 32.34 -12.03 -4.78
N GLY A 683 31.33 -11.16 -4.93
CA GLY A 683 30.86 -10.36 -3.82
C GLY A 683 29.64 -9.54 -4.17
N TRP A 684 29.30 -8.61 -3.29
CA TRP A 684 28.12 -7.78 -3.37
C TRP A 684 28.52 -6.31 -3.39
N LEU A 685 28.03 -5.56 -4.36
CA LEU A 685 28.12 -4.10 -4.36
C LEU A 685 26.93 -3.54 -3.60
N LYS A 686 27.19 -2.66 -2.65
CA LYS A 686 26.21 -2.04 -1.79
C LYS A 686 26.17 -0.53 -2.00
N LEU A 687 24.98 0.01 -2.18
CA LEU A 687 24.71 1.44 -2.30
C LEU A 687 24.00 1.92 -1.04
N LYS A 688 24.59 2.90 -0.37
CA LYS A 688 24.01 3.52 0.84
C LYS A 688 23.96 5.02 0.67
N LYS A 689 22.93 5.67 1.21
CA LYS A 689 22.86 7.13 1.26
C LYS A 689 24.01 7.68 2.10
N ALA A 690 24.74 8.65 1.56
CA ALA A 690 25.80 9.32 2.28
C ALA A 690 25.23 9.99 3.56
N PRO A 691 25.92 9.89 4.71
CA PRO A 691 25.53 10.65 5.89
C PRO A 691 25.51 12.14 5.53
N ALA A 692 24.44 12.85 5.91
CA ALA A 692 24.31 14.27 5.63
C ALA A 692 25.55 15.00 6.15
N SER A 693 26.26 15.72 5.28
CA SER A 693 27.31 16.62 5.70
C SER A 693 26.67 17.75 6.51
N HIS A 694 26.79 17.68 7.83
CA HIS A 694 26.45 18.77 8.73
C HIS A 694 27.35 19.98 8.54
#